data_AF-A0A1Y2U1Q5-F1
#
_entry.id   AF-A0A1Y2U1Q5-F1
#
_cell.length_a   1.000
_cell.length_b   1.000
_cell.length_c   1.000
_cell.angle_alpha   90.00
_cell.angle_beta   90.00
_cell.angle_gamma   90.00
#
_symmetry.space_group_name_H-M   'P 1'
#
loop_
_entity.id
_entity.type
_entity.pdbx_description
1 polymer ?
#
loop_
_entity_poly.entity_id
_entity_poly.type
_entity_poly.pdbx_seq_one_letter_code
_entity_poly.pdbx_strand_id
1 'polypeptide(L)'
;MCRSGGEQSSSAGPPLQSAADQLRMSSLLRQPSTDQPTSCPNLDRWPKDNSIGFPYGYNHPAAPLAAGSFRVSIIFFITNFAESYDLESCKFVGCERFRESCRQAIPPCQWMELREFIIIYVSCWMYARQLRPELKLIRNPAKGFLIDNFNTHKIVMKNVSEVDIRLALDVLKLFDWIDMWNVAAFPENPSGTVKTIPSDVLESFLRREWAISLFKATEACPSICPTSLWNIADSDNGNYAGALAIIDHLSTSSPQGPFPGTQRTHANCNAQLCTHAFENTTQIRQLHKCKQKNCKTVDIPIQKLEDRFQNPRPWQPSAWDISQWDSNMSGSQSGVINNLIDNLNKAYMAVSHVWSDGTGVGQKRQGTVNSCLLDFWVSIAKKNSCDGLWWDTICLPIQPGPRRNALNVMLQTFQRAAVLLIHDQDLASSTWVHAAKPQNVAIGLVLSNWFTRGWTAAEFSAASNKIAVVLPNPDPQDPEPFTMGLEDIIFTPDTCSKSLPTLAHLQASRILTLNTLQYVERSICDLSEVTFDSLLRVLRPRSTAWEKDRMVIATLMWNNYMKGTLDSSLTMPQLTQGLLRSMKIIPRSAIFHGEVPISSYGGWSWCSQSIFDLGKYGYRELHDDTDWLGRMYIGERGVARAHFYVRTVTPDDKDSLCPLGSQHPMIYAKIQNALKDHENCLILRAADDHIKVAPSLLVMPVGHKEYKTPSASLDEPWKQDIIYHYYISCKYIGSVYSIGTEKQPLVGCLLGDDEGQNGKPKSTIDAIYALEKASYF
;
A
#
# COMPACT_ATOMS: atom_id res chain seq x y z
N MET A 1 -21.04 5.51 40.41
CA MET A 1 -20.66 4.69 41.59
C MET A 1 -19.77 3.56 41.09
N CYS A 2 -18.46 3.77 41.16
CA CYS A 2 -17.46 2.77 40.78
C CYS A 2 -17.13 1.91 42.01
N ARG A 3 -17.19 0.59 41.87
CA ARG A 3 -16.56 -0.33 42.82
C ARG A 3 -15.39 -1.02 42.12
N SER A 4 -14.22 -0.80 42.68
CA SER A 4 -12.96 -1.49 42.50
C SER A 4 -13.10 -3.00 42.74
N GLY A 5 -12.75 -3.80 41.74
CA GLY A 5 -12.49 -5.24 41.86
C GLY A 5 -11.04 -5.50 41.45
N GLY A 6 -10.30 -6.15 42.35
CA GLY A 6 -8.84 -6.26 42.31
C GLY A 6 -8.25 -7.06 41.15
N GLU A 7 -6.97 -6.80 40.95
CA GLU A 7 -6.06 -7.51 40.06
C GLU A 7 -6.03 -9.01 40.37
N GLN A 8 -6.39 -9.82 39.37
CA GLN A 8 -5.88 -11.18 39.22
C GLN A 8 -5.12 -11.23 37.89
N SER A 9 -3.83 -11.50 37.98
CA SER A 9 -3.00 -11.95 36.87
C SER A 9 -3.51 -13.30 36.37
N SER A 10 -4.31 -13.30 35.31
CA SER A 10 -4.65 -14.51 34.55
C SER A 10 -3.91 -14.49 33.20
N SER A 11 -2.71 -15.06 33.23
CA SER A 11 -2.09 -15.62 32.03
C SER A 11 -2.92 -16.81 31.55
N ALA A 12 -3.17 -16.85 30.24
CA ALA A 12 -3.87 -17.89 29.48
C ALA A 12 -5.37 -18.08 29.79
N GLY A 13 -6.23 -17.55 28.91
CA GLY A 13 -7.60 -18.04 28.77
C GLY A 13 -7.64 -19.50 28.31
N PRO A 14 -8.80 -20.18 28.42
CA PRO A 14 -8.94 -21.57 28.01
C PRO A 14 -8.60 -21.77 26.52
N PRO A 15 -8.10 -22.95 26.10
CA PRO A 15 -7.73 -23.22 24.72
C PRO A 15 -8.95 -23.06 23.81
N LEU A 16 -8.79 -22.29 22.73
CA LEU A 16 -9.83 -22.02 21.73
C LEU A 16 -10.15 -23.26 20.85
N GLN A 17 -9.41 -24.36 21.03
CA GLN A 17 -9.60 -25.64 20.37
C GLN A 17 -10.30 -26.68 21.25
N SER A 18 -11.26 -27.42 20.68
CA SER A 18 -11.85 -28.56 21.37
C SER A 18 -10.93 -29.78 21.25
N ALA A 19 -10.97 -30.68 22.24
CA ALA A 19 -10.22 -31.93 22.20
C ALA A 19 -10.56 -32.79 20.96
N ALA A 20 -11.78 -32.66 20.42
CA ALA A 20 -12.21 -33.35 19.21
C ALA A 20 -11.54 -32.80 17.93
N ASP A 21 -11.27 -31.49 17.88
CA ASP A 21 -10.55 -30.88 16.76
C ASP A 21 -9.08 -31.32 16.75
N GLN A 22 -8.44 -31.33 17.93
CA GLN A 22 -7.06 -31.80 18.09
C GLN A 22 -6.94 -33.28 17.70
N LEU A 23 -7.93 -34.11 18.06
CA LEU A 23 -7.91 -35.53 17.70
C LEU A 23 -8.00 -35.74 16.17
N ARG A 24 -8.83 -34.94 15.46
CA ARG A 24 -8.92 -34.98 13.99
C ARG A 24 -7.67 -34.47 13.27
N MET A 25 -6.90 -33.61 13.93
CA MET A 25 -5.67 -33.00 13.39
C MET A 25 -4.40 -33.77 13.77
N SER A 26 -4.47 -34.70 14.72
CA SER A 26 -3.32 -35.48 15.22
C SER A 26 -2.66 -36.39 14.15
N SER A 27 -3.28 -36.53 12.98
CA SER A 27 -2.85 -37.40 11.88
C SER A 27 -2.38 -36.66 10.62
N LEU A 28 -2.13 -35.35 10.66
CA LEU A 28 -1.68 -34.60 9.46
C LEU A 28 -0.32 -35.08 8.91
N LEU A 29 0.51 -35.66 9.78
CA LEU A 29 1.78 -36.26 9.42
C LEU A 29 1.68 -37.77 9.60
N ARG A 30 2.21 -38.52 8.64
CA ARG A 30 2.36 -39.97 8.82
C ARG A 30 3.48 -40.27 9.82
N GLN A 31 3.29 -41.38 10.53
CA GLN A 31 4.32 -41.94 11.41
C GLN A 31 5.59 -42.22 10.60
N PRO A 32 6.77 -41.97 11.18
CA PRO A 32 8.02 -42.14 10.46
C PRO A 32 8.21 -43.63 10.15
N SER A 33 8.62 -43.93 8.91
CA SER A 33 8.95 -45.29 8.49
C SER A 33 10.19 -45.86 9.22
N THR A 34 11.06 -45.00 9.75
CA THR A 34 12.25 -45.37 10.55
C THR A 34 12.56 -44.34 11.64
N ASP A 35 12.99 -44.76 12.83
CA ASP A 35 13.33 -43.84 13.94
C ASP A 35 14.62 -43.04 13.74
N GLN A 36 15.56 -43.56 12.93
CA GLN A 36 16.81 -42.88 12.56
C GLN A 36 17.03 -42.91 11.05
N PRO A 37 16.37 -42.01 10.30
CA PRO A 37 16.47 -42.00 8.85
C PRO A 37 17.87 -41.51 8.41
N THR A 38 18.50 -42.22 7.46
CA THR A 38 19.80 -41.86 6.86
C THR A 38 19.68 -40.79 5.78
N SER A 39 18.46 -40.49 5.33
CA SER A 39 18.12 -39.43 4.37
C SER A 39 16.76 -38.81 4.72
N CYS A 40 16.38 -37.70 4.09
CA CYS A 40 15.06 -37.11 4.32
C CYS A 40 13.96 -38.09 3.82
N PRO A 41 13.00 -38.53 4.66
CA PRO A 41 11.94 -39.46 4.23
C PRO A 41 10.99 -38.84 3.20
N ASN A 42 10.93 -37.51 3.17
CA ASN A 42 10.10 -36.78 2.22
C ASN A 42 10.82 -36.51 0.89
N LEU A 43 12.08 -36.98 0.70
CA LEU A 43 12.99 -36.49 -0.36
C LEU A 43 12.37 -36.48 -1.77
N ASP A 44 11.55 -37.49 -2.08
CA ASP A 44 10.97 -37.72 -3.40
C ASP A 44 9.54 -37.20 -3.55
N ARG A 45 8.99 -36.52 -2.52
CA ARG A 45 7.60 -36.03 -2.50
C ARG A 45 7.38 -34.78 -3.34
N TRP A 46 8.43 -34.12 -3.81
CA TRP A 46 8.31 -32.90 -4.63
C TRP A 46 8.54 -33.21 -6.11
N PRO A 47 7.55 -32.95 -6.98
CA PRO A 47 7.63 -33.21 -8.41
C PRO A 47 8.57 -32.22 -9.11
N LYS A 48 9.16 -32.64 -10.24
CA LYS A 48 10.06 -31.78 -11.04
C LYS A 48 9.34 -30.68 -11.81
N ASP A 49 8.05 -30.85 -12.10
CA ASP A 49 7.25 -30.02 -13.02
C ASP A 49 6.13 -29.24 -12.33
N ASN A 50 6.08 -29.23 -10.99
CA ASN A 50 4.94 -28.70 -10.22
C ASN A 50 3.58 -29.37 -10.55
N SER A 51 3.59 -30.61 -11.07
CA SER A 51 2.37 -31.36 -11.43
C SER A 51 1.61 -31.98 -10.26
N ILE A 52 1.96 -31.69 -8.99
CA ILE A 52 0.97 -31.81 -7.91
C ILE A 52 -0.05 -30.69 -8.14
N GLY A 53 -0.93 -30.92 -9.12
CA GLY A 53 -2.21 -30.28 -9.11
C GLY A 53 -2.90 -30.75 -7.84
N PHE A 54 -3.50 -29.81 -7.11
CA PHE A 54 -4.85 -30.12 -6.64
C PHE A 54 -5.56 -30.75 -7.85
N PRO A 55 -6.19 -31.93 -7.72
CA PRO A 55 -6.83 -32.57 -8.85
C PRO A 55 -7.66 -31.50 -9.55
N TYR A 56 -7.30 -31.13 -10.78
CA TYR A 56 -8.02 -30.14 -11.58
C TYR A 56 -9.45 -30.62 -11.92
N GLY A 57 -9.88 -31.75 -11.33
CA GLY A 57 -11.23 -32.29 -11.30
C GLY A 57 -11.87 -32.35 -9.91
N TYR A 58 -11.37 -31.62 -8.89
CA TYR A 58 -12.21 -31.30 -7.73
C TYR A 58 -13.27 -30.28 -8.18
N ASN A 59 -14.24 -30.77 -8.95
CA ASN A 59 -15.56 -30.16 -9.02
C ASN A 59 -15.95 -29.86 -7.58
N HIS A 60 -16.20 -28.59 -7.26
CA HIS A 60 -16.79 -28.12 -6.01
C HIS A 60 -17.59 -29.24 -5.36
N PRO A 61 -17.07 -29.97 -4.36
CA PRO A 61 -17.91 -30.89 -3.66
C PRO A 61 -18.87 -29.98 -2.90
N ALA A 62 -20.13 -29.97 -3.30
CA ALA A 62 -21.23 -29.43 -2.51
C ALA A 62 -21.39 -30.17 -1.16
N ALA A 63 -20.35 -30.83 -0.64
CA ALA A 63 -20.44 -32.06 0.12
C ALA A 63 -20.09 -31.95 1.62
N PRO A 64 -19.84 -30.76 2.19
CA PRO A 64 -20.37 -30.54 3.53
C PRO A 64 -21.04 -29.17 3.75
N LEU A 65 -21.28 -28.39 2.70
CA LEU A 65 -22.00 -27.12 2.82
C LEU A 65 -23.48 -27.31 3.23
N ALA A 66 -24.04 -28.51 3.01
CA ALA A 66 -25.44 -28.78 3.27
C ALA A 66 -25.81 -28.94 4.77
N ALA A 67 -24.85 -29.06 5.70
CA ALA A 67 -25.17 -29.18 7.14
C ALA A 67 -24.04 -28.90 8.16
N GLY A 68 -22.79 -28.60 7.75
CA GLY A 68 -21.63 -28.48 8.65
C GLY A 68 -21.35 -27.07 9.18
N SER A 69 -20.70 -26.97 10.35
CA SER A 69 -20.19 -25.69 10.88
C SER A 69 -18.95 -25.20 10.11
N PHE A 70 -18.74 -23.89 10.02
CA PHE A 70 -17.58 -23.26 9.36
C PHE A 70 -16.24 -23.85 9.79
N ARG A 71 -16.10 -24.17 11.07
CA ARG A 71 -14.93 -24.84 11.66
C ARG A 71 -14.65 -26.22 11.05
N VAL A 72 -15.69 -27.01 10.78
CA VAL A 72 -15.54 -28.33 10.14
C VAL A 72 -15.03 -28.19 8.71
N SER A 73 -15.46 -27.16 7.98
CA SER A 73 -14.96 -26.88 6.62
C SER A 73 -13.47 -26.52 6.63
N ILE A 74 -13.02 -25.72 7.60
CA ILE A 74 -11.58 -25.40 7.78
C ILE A 74 -10.79 -26.68 8.08
N ILE A 75 -11.24 -27.50 9.02
CA ILE A 75 -10.55 -28.74 9.38
C ILE A 75 -10.47 -29.67 8.17
N PHE A 76 -11.61 -29.90 7.49
CA PHE A 76 -11.66 -30.73 6.28
C PHE A 76 -10.67 -30.24 5.23
N PHE A 77 -10.61 -28.93 5.01
CA PHE A 77 -9.66 -28.34 4.10
C PHE A 77 -8.20 -28.57 4.51
N ILE A 78 -7.85 -28.34 5.77
CA ILE A 78 -6.49 -28.55 6.26
C ILE A 78 -6.09 -30.02 6.11
N THR A 79 -6.99 -30.95 6.44
CA THR A 79 -6.76 -32.38 6.30
C THR A 79 -6.52 -32.76 4.84
N ASN A 80 -7.36 -32.32 3.90
CA ASN A 80 -7.17 -32.59 2.47
C ASN A 80 -5.87 -31.99 1.92
N PHE A 81 -5.54 -30.76 2.34
CA PHE A 81 -4.27 -30.14 1.99
C PHE A 81 -3.10 -31.02 2.45
N ALA A 82 -3.09 -31.46 3.72
CA ALA A 82 -2.04 -32.31 4.25
C ALA A 82 -1.97 -33.68 3.54
N GLU A 83 -3.11 -34.32 3.30
CA GLU A 83 -3.23 -35.60 2.59
C GLU A 83 -2.70 -35.52 1.15
N SER A 84 -2.89 -34.39 0.46
CA SER A 84 -2.40 -34.21 -0.92
C SER A 84 -0.87 -34.24 -1.03
N TYR A 85 -0.15 -33.88 0.04
CA TYR A 85 1.31 -33.94 0.10
C TYR A 85 1.84 -35.21 0.78
N ASP A 86 1.00 -35.85 1.61
CA ASP A 86 1.26 -37.18 2.16
C ASP A 86 2.61 -37.25 2.89
N LEU A 87 2.92 -36.22 3.69
CA LEU A 87 4.23 -36.06 4.34
C LEU A 87 4.39 -36.98 5.56
N GLU A 88 5.61 -37.50 5.72
CA GLU A 88 6.04 -38.20 6.93
C GLU A 88 6.65 -37.23 7.93
N SER A 89 6.50 -37.53 9.22
CA SER A 89 7.31 -36.86 10.25
C SER A 89 8.80 -37.06 9.93
N CYS A 90 9.59 -35.98 10.04
CA CYS A 90 10.98 -35.98 9.64
C CYS A 90 11.88 -35.72 10.86
N LYS A 91 12.81 -36.63 11.16
CA LYS A 91 13.85 -36.44 12.20
C LYS A 91 15.26 -36.36 11.61
N PHE A 92 15.38 -36.26 10.28
CA PHE A 92 16.65 -36.23 9.59
C PHE A 92 17.47 -34.97 9.92
N VAL A 93 18.74 -35.16 10.32
CA VAL A 93 19.62 -34.08 10.81
C VAL A 93 19.85 -32.99 9.75
N GLY A 94 19.93 -33.35 8.47
CA GLY A 94 20.10 -32.37 7.38
C GLY A 94 18.92 -31.41 7.24
N CYS A 95 17.71 -31.78 7.67
CA CYS A 95 16.56 -30.88 7.70
C CYS A 95 16.49 -30.01 8.97
N GLU A 96 17.21 -30.35 10.04
CA GLU A 96 17.04 -29.69 11.36
C GLU A 96 17.43 -28.21 11.33
N ARG A 97 18.49 -27.86 10.61
CA ARG A 97 18.89 -26.44 10.45
C ARG A 97 17.77 -25.61 9.81
N PHE A 98 17.12 -26.12 8.77
CA PHE A 98 16.02 -25.44 8.11
C PHE A 98 14.77 -25.42 9.00
N ARG A 99 14.54 -26.49 9.77
CA ARG A 99 13.44 -26.58 10.73
C ARG A 99 13.53 -25.53 11.82
N GLU A 100 14.71 -25.34 12.41
CA GLU A 100 14.92 -24.31 13.42
C GLU A 100 14.73 -22.91 12.84
N SER A 101 15.21 -22.69 11.61
CA SER A 101 14.96 -21.44 10.88
C SER A 101 13.47 -21.21 10.63
N CYS A 102 12.71 -22.25 10.27
CA CYS A 102 11.25 -22.18 10.09
C CYS A 102 10.54 -21.85 11.41
N ARG A 103 10.90 -22.51 12.51
CA ARG A 103 10.29 -22.29 13.84
C ARG A 103 10.39 -20.85 14.31
N GLN A 104 11.50 -20.18 13.97
CA GLN A 104 11.74 -18.77 14.33
C GLN A 104 11.03 -17.76 13.42
N ALA A 105 10.61 -18.17 12.22
CA ALA A 105 10.08 -17.27 11.19
C ALA A 105 8.57 -17.43 10.98
N ILE A 106 8.06 -18.65 11.09
CA ILE A 106 6.67 -19.00 10.84
C ILE A 106 5.75 -18.32 11.88
N PRO A 107 4.62 -17.72 11.45
CA PRO A 107 3.69 -17.07 12.36
C PRO A 107 3.25 -17.95 13.54
N PRO A 108 2.92 -17.35 14.70
CA PRO A 108 2.22 -18.07 15.75
C PRO A 108 0.87 -18.54 15.20
N CYS A 109 0.47 -19.74 15.57
CA CYS A 109 -0.76 -20.36 15.11
C CYS A 109 -1.28 -21.28 16.20
N GLN A 110 -2.57 -21.20 16.48
CA GLN A 110 -3.21 -22.09 17.45
C GLN A 110 -3.36 -23.51 16.94
N TRP A 111 -3.40 -23.71 15.61
CA TRP A 111 -3.36 -25.04 14.98
C TRP A 111 -1.93 -25.60 15.03
N MET A 112 -1.55 -26.14 16.19
CA MET A 112 -0.18 -26.60 16.45
C MET A 112 0.25 -27.70 15.46
N GLU A 113 -0.64 -28.64 15.15
CA GLU A 113 -0.38 -29.74 14.23
C GLU A 113 -0.19 -29.23 12.78
N LEU A 114 -1.00 -28.25 12.36
CA LEU A 114 -0.83 -27.61 11.05
C LEU A 114 0.48 -26.81 11.01
N ARG A 115 0.81 -26.09 12.08
CA ARG A 115 2.05 -25.32 12.18
C ARG A 115 3.26 -26.24 12.05
N GLU A 116 3.27 -27.36 12.76
CA GLU A 116 4.34 -28.36 12.66
C GLU A 116 4.37 -29.03 11.28
N PHE A 117 3.21 -29.33 10.68
CA PHE A 117 3.13 -29.83 9.31
C PHE A 117 3.81 -28.87 8.32
N ILE A 118 3.50 -27.56 8.38
CA ILE A 118 4.10 -26.55 7.50
C ILE A 118 5.59 -26.41 7.75
N ILE A 119 6.04 -26.45 9.01
CA ILE A 119 7.46 -26.45 9.35
C ILE A 119 8.18 -27.63 8.67
N ILE A 120 7.62 -28.84 8.73
CA ILE A 120 8.20 -30.02 8.06
C ILE A 120 8.15 -29.86 6.54
N TYR A 121 7.03 -29.39 6.01
CA TYR A 121 6.84 -29.15 4.58
C TYR A 121 7.91 -28.23 4.00
N VAL A 122 8.07 -27.04 4.59
CA VAL A 122 9.04 -26.04 4.14
C VAL A 122 10.48 -26.51 4.39
N SER A 123 10.80 -27.01 5.59
CA SER A 123 12.17 -27.44 5.92
C SER A 123 12.66 -28.60 5.06
N CYS A 124 11.80 -29.58 4.78
CA CYS A 124 12.14 -30.70 3.92
C CYS A 124 12.24 -30.28 2.45
N TRP A 125 11.37 -29.40 1.98
CA TRP A 125 11.48 -28.83 0.62
C TRP A 125 12.79 -28.05 0.44
N MET A 126 13.18 -27.24 1.42
CA MET A 126 14.44 -26.48 1.38
C MET A 126 15.65 -27.42 1.27
N TYR A 127 15.67 -28.48 2.08
CA TYR A 127 16.72 -29.50 2.00
C TYR A 127 16.73 -30.20 0.62
N ALA A 128 15.56 -30.55 0.11
CA ALA A 128 15.43 -31.18 -1.20
C ALA A 128 15.91 -30.29 -2.33
N ARG A 129 15.60 -29.00 -2.27
CA ARG A 129 16.04 -27.98 -3.24
C ARG A 129 17.54 -27.77 -3.20
N GLN A 130 18.16 -27.84 -2.01
CA GLN A 130 19.62 -27.79 -1.89
C GLN A 130 20.28 -28.93 -2.68
N LEU A 131 19.64 -30.10 -2.76
CA LEU A 131 20.11 -31.25 -3.54
C LEU A 131 19.65 -31.19 -5.01
N ARG A 132 18.50 -30.56 -5.27
CA ARG A 132 17.83 -30.47 -6.58
C ARG A 132 17.45 -29.02 -6.88
N PRO A 133 18.41 -28.18 -7.33
CA PRO A 133 18.17 -26.75 -7.58
C PRO A 133 17.07 -26.46 -8.60
N GLU A 134 16.72 -27.44 -9.45
CA GLU A 134 15.66 -27.36 -10.44
C GLU A 134 14.24 -27.40 -9.85
N LEU A 135 14.07 -27.74 -8.57
CA LEU A 135 12.76 -27.73 -7.92
C LEU A 135 12.14 -26.32 -7.98
N LYS A 136 10.93 -26.23 -8.51
CA LYS A 136 10.17 -24.97 -8.59
C LYS A 136 9.55 -24.59 -7.23
N LEU A 137 8.96 -23.39 -7.18
CA LEU A 137 8.25 -22.83 -6.03
C LEU A 137 7.28 -23.79 -5.38
N ILE A 138 7.14 -23.69 -4.06
CA ILE A 138 6.05 -24.32 -3.32
C ILE A 138 4.72 -23.76 -3.84
N ARG A 139 3.85 -24.59 -4.44
CA ARG A 139 2.53 -24.12 -4.88
C ARG A 139 1.55 -24.16 -3.71
N ASN A 140 0.86 -23.06 -3.46
CA ASN A 140 -0.12 -22.96 -2.39
C ASN A 140 -1.48 -22.49 -2.94
N PRO A 141 -2.28 -23.39 -3.53
CA PRO A 141 -3.64 -23.05 -3.97
C PRO A 141 -4.61 -22.86 -2.79
N ALA A 142 -4.12 -23.06 -1.57
CA ALA A 142 -4.92 -23.21 -0.37
C ALA A 142 -5.55 -21.87 0.08
N LYS A 143 -4.84 -20.76 -0.10
CA LYS A 143 -5.33 -19.41 0.27
C LYS A 143 -6.61 -19.03 -0.48
N GLY A 144 -6.65 -19.25 -1.80
CA GLY A 144 -7.80 -18.89 -2.63
C GLY A 144 -9.05 -19.65 -2.20
N PHE A 145 -8.90 -20.96 -1.98
CA PHE A 145 -9.97 -21.83 -1.52
C PHE A 145 -10.52 -21.43 -0.13
N LEU A 146 -9.68 -21.05 0.83
CA LEU A 146 -10.16 -20.59 2.13
C LEU A 146 -11.04 -19.35 1.99
N ILE A 147 -10.61 -18.40 1.17
CA ILE A 147 -11.35 -17.15 0.92
C ILE A 147 -12.67 -17.45 0.18
N ASP A 148 -12.67 -18.37 -0.78
CA ASP A 148 -13.89 -18.84 -1.43
C ASP A 148 -14.83 -19.56 -0.46
N ASN A 149 -14.31 -20.28 0.54
CA ASN A 149 -15.14 -20.86 1.60
C ASN A 149 -15.74 -19.81 2.53
N PHE A 150 -14.98 -18.76 2.88
CA PHE A 150 -15.55 -17.59 3.58
C PHE A 150 -16.70 -16.98 2.78
N ASN A 151 -16.51 -16.82 1.46
CA ASN A 151 -17.52 -16.30 0.54
C ASN A 151 -18.75 -17.23 0.45
N THR A 152 -18.55 -18.55 0.41
CA THR A 152 -19.64 -19.51 0.26
C THR A 152 -20.45 -19.67 1.55
N HIS A 153 -19.78 -19.70 2.72
CA HIS A 153 -20.46 -19.78 4.01
C HIS A 153 -21.18 -18.46 4.40
N LYS A 154 -20.83 -17.32 3.79
CA LYS A 154 -21.59 -16.05 3.85
C LYS A 154 -23.04 -16.22 3.38
N ILE A 155 -23.26 -17.06 2.36
CA ILE A 155 -24.57 -17.29 1.74
C ILE A 155 -25.45 -18.18 2.62
N VAL A 156 -24.85 -19.07 3.43
CA VAL A 156 -25.59 -20.17 4.08
C VAL A 156 -25.74 -20.02 5.60
N MET A 157 -24.88 -19.28 6.32
CA MET A 157 -24.99 -19.20 7.79
C MET A 157 -24.72 -17.82 8.40
N LYS A 158 -25.71 -17.27 9.11
CA LYS A 158 -25.64 -16.03 9.91
C LYS A 158 -24.79 -16.12 11.20
N ASN A 159 -24.11 -17.25 11.46
CA ASN A 159 -23.58 -17.60 12.79
C ASN A 159 -22.12 -18.10 12.78
N VAL A 160 -21.19 -17.43 12.08
CA VAL A 160 -19.75 -17.72 12.27
C VAL A 160 -19.29 -17.10 13.60
N SER A 161 -18.73 -17.91 14.50
CA SER A 161 -18.22 -17.40 15.78
C SER A 161 -16.92 -16.63 15.59
N GLU A 162 -16.67 -15.62 16.43
CA GLU A 162 -15.40 -14.89 16.44
C GLU A 162 -14.18 -15.80 16.67
N VAL A 163 -14.36 -16.87 17.45
CA VAL A 163 -13.34 -17.89 17.67
C VAL A 163 -12.95 -18.56 16.35
N ASP A 164 -13.92 -18.95 15.54
CA ASP A 164 -13.65 -19.63 14.28
C ASP A 164 -13.02 -18.68 13.25
N ILE A 165 -13.36 -17.38 13.26
CA ILE A 165 -12.68 -16.39 12.41
C ILE A 165 -11.22 -16.24 12.82
N ARG A 166 -10.90 -16.15 14.12
CA ARG A 166 -9.51 -16.10 14.60
C ARG A 166 -8.71 -17.34 14.18
N LEU A 167 -9.30 -18.53 14.32
CA LEU A 167 -8.68 -19.77 13.87
C LEU A 167 -8.42 -19.80 12.37
N ALA A 168 -9.33 -19.25 11.56
CA ALA A 168 -9.14 -19.14 10.12
C ALA A 168 -8.05 -18.12 9.74
N LEU A 169 -7.94 -17.01 10.48
CA LEU A 169 -6.87 -16.02 10.29
C LEU A 169 -5.49 -16.61 10.55
N ASP A 170 -5.34 -17.45 11.56
CA ASP A 170 -4.08 -18.15 11.83
C ASP A 170 -3.66 -19.00 10.62
N VAL A 171 -4.61 -19.71 10.01
CA VAL A 171 -4.38 -20.50 8.79
C VAL A 171 -3.99 -19.60 7.61
N LEU A 172 -4.67 -18.47 7.41
CA LEU A 172 -4.34 -17.50 6.36
C LEU A 172 -2.94 -16.91 6.54
N LYS A 173 -2.54 -16.55 7.76
CA LYS A 173 -1.18 -16.04 8.06
C LYS A 173 -0.10 -17.04 7.69
N LEU A 174 -0.31 -18.33 7.97
CA LEU A 174 0.63 -19.39 7.63
C LEU A 174 0.80 -19.53 6.11
N PHE A 175 -0.30 -19.48 5.36
CA PHE A 175 -0.28 -19.55 3.91
C PHE A 175 0.28 -18.28 3.24
N ASP A 176 -0.04 -17.10 3.77
CA ASP A 176 0.55 -15.83 3.33
C ASP A 176 2.07 -15.84 3.50
N TRP A 177 2.57 -16.41 4.60
CA TRP A 177 4.01 -16.53 4.83
C TRP A 177 4.69 -17.38 3.76
N ILE A 178 4.10 -18.52 3.36
CA ILE A 178 4.61 -19.37 2.29
C ILE A 178 4.58 -18.62 0.95
N ASP A 179 3.46 -18.00 0.60
CA ASP A 179 3.25 -17.31 -0.68
C ASP A 179 4.23 -16.15 -0.86
N MET A 180 4.35 -15.31 0.17
CA MET A 180 5.22 -14.14 0.11
C MET A 180 6.69 -14.53 0.14
N TRP A 181 7.05 -15.58 0.88
CA TRP A 181 8.41 -16.09 0.85
C TRP A 181 8.78 -16.63 -0.53
N ASN A 182 7.89 -17.36 -1.21
CA ASN A 182 8.12 -17.80 -2.58
C ASN A 182 8.39 -16.61 -3.52
N VAL A 183 7.59 -15.54 -3.43
CA VAL A 183 7.79 -14.33 -4.24
C VAL A 183 9.11 -13.65 -3.92
N ALA A 184 9.45 -13.51 -2.64
CA ALA A 184 10.69 -12.85 -2.22
C ALA A 184 11.95 -13.66 -2.58
N ALA A 185 11.89 -14.99 -2.46
CA ALA A 185 13.03 -15.85 -2.75
C ALA A 185 13.23 -16.11 -4.25
N PHE A 186 12.19 -15.96 -5.08
CA PHE A 186 12.23 -16.29 -6.51
C PHE A 186 11.47 -15.27 -7.37
N PRO A 187 12.02 -14.04 -7.50
CA PRO A 187 11.35 -12.93 -8.16
C PRO A 187 11.14 -13.12 -9.68
N GLU A 188 11.81 -14.08 -10.32
CA GLU A 188 11.71 -14.36 -11.76
C GLU A 188 10.39 -15.04 -12.18
N ASN A 189 9.54 -15.45 -11.23
CA ASN A 189 8.30 -16.16 -11.52
C ASN A 189 7.11 -15.54 -10.75
N PRO A 190 6.59 -14.38 -11.18
CA PRO A 190 5.58 -13.59 -10.45
C PRO A 190 4.18 -14.22 -10.44
N SER A 191 4.03 -15.45 -10.91
CA SER A 191 2.73 -16.13 -10.96
C SER A 191 2.21 -16.45 -9.56
N GLY A 192 1.41 -15.55 -9.01
CA GLY A 192 0.47 -15.88 -7.95
C GLY A 192 0.71 -15.16 -6.63
N THR A 193 0.52 -13.85 -6.60
CA THR A 193 -0.34 -13.34 -5.52
C THR A 193 -1.75 -13.35 -6.07
N VAL A 194 -2.47 -14.44 -5.80
CA VAL A 194 -3.91 -14.46 -6.05
C VAL A 194 -4.48 -13.29 -5.25
N LYS A 195 -5.01 -12.27 -5.96
CA LYS A 195 -5.80 -11.18 -5.38
C LYS A 195 -7.14 -11.76 -4.92
N THR A 196 -7.13 -12.70 -3.97
CA THR A 196 -8.36 -13.10 -3.33
C THR A 196 -8.72 -12.03 -2.32
N ILE A 197 -9.70 -11.23 -2.70
CA ILE A 197 -10.30 -10.18 -1.89
C ILE A 197 -11.01 -10.88 -0.71
N PRO A 198 -10.68 -10.56 0.55
CA PRO A 198 -11.42 -11.06 1.70
C PRO A 198 -12.93 -10.72 1.57
N SER A 199 -13.81 -11.63 1.97
CA SER A 199 -15.25 -11.31 2.08
C SER A 199 -15.50 -10.09 2.98
N ASP A 200 -16.60 -9.34 2.79
CA ASP A 200 -17.01 -8.19 3.64
C ASP A 200 -16.96 -8.51 5.15
N VAL A 201 -17.31 -9.74 5.52
CA VAL A 201 -17.33 -10.22 6.91
C VAL A 201 -15.90 -10.40 7.44
N LEU A 202 -15.03 -10.99 6.63
CA LEU A 202 -13.63 -11.17 6.98
C LEU A 202 -12.89 -9.83 7.01
N GLU A 203 -13.15 -8.93 6.05
CA GLU A 203 -12.56 -7.60 6.03
C GLU A 203 -13.04 -6.74 7.22
N SER A 204 -14.35 -6.72 7.51
CA SER A 204 -14.88 -5.99 8.67
C SER A 204 -14.33 -6.52 10.00
N PHE A 205 -14.22 -7.84 10.13
CA PHE A 205 -13.57 -8.46 11.28
C PHE A 205 -12.09 -8.09 11.37
N LEU A 206 -11.34 -8.24 10.27
CA LEU A 206 -9.92 -7.88 10.19
C LEU A 206 -9.68 -6.41 10.52
N ARG A 207 -10.51 -5.50 10.01
CA ARG A 207 -10.46 -4.08 10.32
C ARG A 207 -10.69 -3.82 11.80
N ARG A 208 -11.65 -4.51 12.42
CA ARG A 208 -11.92 -4.40 13.87
C ARG A 208 -10.75 -4.94 14.69
N GLU A 209 -10.24 -6.12 14.36
CA GLU A 209 -9.08 -6.72 15.04
C GLU A 209 -7.84 -5.87 14.88
N TRP A 210 -7.57 -5.39 13.66
CA TRP A 210 -6.50 -4.43 13.39
C TRP A 210 -6.64 -3.21 14.28
N ALA A 211 -7.81 -2.57 14.35
CA ALA A 211 -8.01 -1.38 15.17
C ALA A 211 -7.75 -1.66 16.67
N ILE A 212 -8.20 -2.81 17.19
CA ILE A 212 -7.99 -3.21 18.59
C ILE A 212 -6.50 -3.49 18.86
N SER A 213 -5.85 -4.30 18.03
CA SER A 213 -4.43 -4.64 18.16
C SER A 213 -3.55 -3.41 18.02
N LEU A 214 -3.90 -2.51 17.12
CA LEU A 214 -3.18 -1.26 16.88
C LEU A 214 -3.31 -0.29 18.06
N PHE A 215 -4.49 -0.20 18.68
CA PHE A 215 -4.69 0.58 19.89
C PHE A 215 -3.75 0.10 21.01
N LYS A 216 -3.71 -1.23 21.24
CA LYS A 216 -2.80 -1.85 22.22
C LYS A 216 -1.32 -1.61 21.87
N ALA A 217 -0.95 -1.75 20.60
CA ALA A 217 0.43 -1.54 20.16
C ALA A 217 0.88 -0.08 20.31
N THR A 218 -0.05 0.88 20.12
CA THR A 218 0.23 2.30 20.35
C THR A 218 0.55 2.57 21.83
N GLU A 219 -0.14 1.91 22.76
CA GLU A 219 0.17 2.00 24.21
C GLU A 219 1.48 1.27 24.57
N ALA A 220 1.74 0.11 23.94
CA ALA A 220 2.91 -0.71 24.22
C ALA A 220 4.22 -0.17 23.61
N CYS A 221 4.15 0.65 22.56
CA CYS A 221 5.30 1.18 21.82
C CYS A 221 5.28 2.71 21.74
N PRO A 222 5.44 3.45 22.87
CA PRO A 222 5.37 4.91 22.90
C PRO A 222 6.49 5.61 22.11
N SER A 223 7.54 4.87 21.73
CA SER A 223 8.63 5.32 20.87
C SER A 223 8.24 5.48 19.40
N ILE A 224 7.20 4.78 18.94
CA ILE A 224 6.78 4.79 17.54
C ILE A 224 5.68 5.83 17.37
N CYS A 225 5.76 6.62 16.31
CA CYS A 225 4.70 7.58 16.00
C CYS A 225 3.36 6.84 15.79
N PRO A 226 2.29 7.21 16.52
CA PRO A 226 0.98 6.62 16.31
C PRO A 226 0.52 6.75 14.85
N THR A 227 0.70 7.92 14.22
CA THR A 227 0.32 8.12 12.81
C THR A 227 1.00 7.12 11.87
N SER A 228 2.30 6.81 12.07
CA SER A 228 3.00 5.80 11.27
C SER A 228 2.36 4.42 11.39
N LEU A 229 1.99 4.02 12.61
CA LEU A 229 1.33 2.73 12.87
C LEU A 229 -0.04 2.64 12.20
N TRP A 230 -0.84 3.70 12.29
CA TRP A 230 -2.17 3.77 11.66
C TRP A 230 -2.12 3.78 10.13
N ASN A 231 -1.02 4.27 9.54
CA ASN A 231 -0.85 4.36 8.09
C ASN A 231 -0.32 3.06 7.42
N ILE A 232 0.03 2.03 8.20
CA ILE A 232 0.55 0.76 7.64
C ILE A 232 -0.48 0.10 6.74
N ALA A 233 -1.73 0.00 7.19
CA ALA A 233 -2.80 -0.65 6.42
C ALA A 233 -3.06 0.09 5.09
N ASP A 234 -3.05 1.43 5.12
CA ASP A 234 -3.24 2.25 3.92
C ASP A 234 -2.09 2.09 2.90
N SER A 235 -0.88 1.79 3.39
CA SER A 235 0.32 1.59 2.56
C SER A 235 0.30 0.31 1.70
N ASP A 236 -0.58 -0.64 2.02
CA ASP A 236 -0.87 -1.85 1.21
C ASP A 236 -2.36 -1.95 0.90
N ASN A 237 -2.98 -0.83 0.49
CA ASN A 237 -4.36 -0.79 -0.03
C ASN A 237 -5.46 -1.29 0.93
N GLY A 238 -5.24 -1.23 2.24
CA GLY A 238 -6.19 -1.74 3.23
C GLY A 238 -5.99 -3.21 3.58
N ASN A 239 -4.81 -3.79 3.29
CA ASN A 239 -4.45 -5.14 3.73
C ASN A 239 -4.26 -5.21 5.26
N TYR A 240 -5.38 -5.30 5.98
CA TYR A 240 -5.42 -5.39 7.44
C TYR A 240 -4.70 -6.64 7.98
N ALA A 241 -4.72 -7.75 7.24
CA ALA A 241 -4.02 -8.97 7.64
C ALA A 241 -2.49 -8.79 7.64
N GLY A 242 -1.95 -8.14 6.59
CA GLY A 242 -0.54 -7.77 6.52
C GLY A 242 -0.14 -6.76 7.59
N ALA A 243 -0.98 -5.75 7.82
CA ALA A 243 -0.76 -4.78 8.90
C ALA A 243 -0.73 -5.45 10.28
N LEU A 244 -1.68 -6.37 10.55
CA LEU A 244 -1.70 -7.16 11.79
C LEU A 244 -0.41 -7.96 11.99
N ALA A 245 0.16 -8.55 10.94
CA ALA A 245 1.43 -9.28 11.06
C ALA A 245 2.58 -8.40 11.55
N ILE A 246 2.66 -7.15 11.09
CA ILE A 246 3.65 -6.17 11.58
C ILE A 246 3.37 -5.81 13.04
N ILE A 247 2.11 -5.56 13.40
CA ILE A 247 1.72 -5.21 14.78
C ILE A 247 1.97 -6.35 15.78
N ASP A 248 1.67 -7.59 15.40
CA ASP A 248 1.93 -8.78 16.21
C ASP A 248 3.45 -8.94 16.45
N HIS A 249 4.28 -8.67 15.43
CA HIS A 249 5.74 -8.69 15.55
C HIS A 249 6.28 -7.60 16.49
N LEU A 250 5.69 -6.40 16.45
CA LEU A 250 6.01 -5.32 17.40
C LEU A 250 5.67 -5.70 18.84
N SER A 251 4.50 -6.32 19.04
CA SER A 251 3.97 -6.66 20.38
C SER A 251 4.69 -7.84 21.04
N THR A 252 5.25 -8.74 20.24
CA THR A 252 6.02 -9.91 20.72
C THR A 252 7.50 -9.64 20.91
N SER A 253 7.99 -8.53 20.35
CA SER A 253 9.33 -8.02 20.62
C SER A 253 9.36 -7.36 22.01
N SER A 254 10.41 -7.60 22.80
CA SER A 254 10.62 -7.16 24.20
C SER A 254 9.94 -5.83 24.60
N PRO A 255 9.45 -5.65 25.85
CA PRO A 255 8.76 -4.43 26.33
C PRO A 255 9.56 -3.12 26.25
N GLN A 256 10.84 -3.17 25.86
CA GLN A 256 11.63 -1.99 25.46
C GLN A 256 11.39 -1.58 23.98
N GLY A 257 10.52 -2.31 23.27
CA GLY A 257 10.29 -2.25 21.83
C GLY A 257 11.47 -2.81 21.03
N PRO A 258 11.23 -3.36 19.82
CA PRO A 258 12.31 -3.62 18.86
C PRO A 258 12.85 -2.31 18.25
N PHE A 259 12.16 -1.19 18.47
CA PHE A 259 12.52 0.15 18.02
C PHE A 259 12.70 1.04 19.26
N PRO A 260 13.91 1.07 19.87
CA PRO A 260 14.25 2.05 20.89
C PRO A 260 13.88 3.43 20.40
N GLY A 261 13.29 4.21 21.31
CA GLY A 261 12.90 5.60 21.16
C GLY A 261 13.67 6.34 20.08
N THR A 262 12.94 6.86 19.10
CA THR A 262 13.38 8.01 18.33
C THR A 262 13.99 9.04 19.30
N GLN A 263 15.09 9.71 18.94
CA GLN A 263 15.64 10.77 19.80
C GLN A 263 14.61 11.89 20.07
N ARG A 264 13.56 11.93 19.23
CA ARG A 264 12.41 12.81 19.29
C ARG A 264 11.23 12.11 19.96
N THR A 265 10.60 12.72 20.95
CA THR A 265 9.40 12.16 21.55
C THR A 265 8.18 12.38 20.64
N HIS A 266 7.43 11.31 20.35
CA HIS A 266 6.13 11.37 19.65
C HIS A 266 4.96 11.55 20.63
N ALA A 267 5.22 12.04 21.84
CA ALA A 267 4.24 12.17 22.92
C ALA A 267 3.01 13.04 22.58
N ASN A 268 3.18 14.00 21.66
CA ASN A 268 2.09 14.88 21.20
C ASN A 268 1.44 14.43 19.88
N CYS A 269 1.87 13.29 19.32
CA CYS A 269 1.29 12.73 18.11
C CYS A 269 0.07 11.86 18.44
N ASN A 270 -0.84 11.68 17.48
CA ASN A 270 -1.99 10.79 17.61
C ASN A 270 -2.24 10.03 16.30
N ALA A 271 -3.29 9.21 16.25
CA ALA A 271 -3.63 8.39 15.08
C ALA A 271 -3.82 9.18 13.77
N GLN A 272 -4.18 10.48 13.87
CA GLN A 272 -4.47 11.34 12.73
C GLN A 272 -3.32 12.30 12.38
N LEU A 273 -2.55 12.73 13.37
CA LEU A 273 -1.59 13.81 13.23
C LEU A 273 -0.23 13.49 13.87
N CYS A 274 0.82 13.54 13.04
CA CYS A 274 2.20 13.55 13.49
C CYS A 274 2.69 14.99 13.59
N THR A 275 2.95 15.51 14.79
CA THR A 275 3.39 16.90 14.99
C THR A 275 4.73 17.20 14.29
N HIS A 276 5.62 16.21 14.24
CA HIS A 276 6.94 16.31 13.59
C HIS A 276 6.85 16.43 12.06
N ALA A 277 5.75 15.99 11.45
CA ALA A 277 5.53 16.14 10.02
C ALA A 277 5.24 17.60 9.61
N PHE A 278 4.74 18.42 10.54
CA PHE A 278 4.36 19.82 10.33
C PHE A 278 5.31 20.81 11.01
N GLU A 279 6.43 20.33 11.59
CA GLU A 279 7.42 21.21 12.20
C GLU A 279 7.99 22.19 11.18
N ASN A 280 8.09 23.47 11.57
CA ASN A 280 8.76 24.46 10.74
C ASN A 280 10.27 24.23 10.74
N THR A 281 10.75 23.53 9.72
CA THR A 281 12.14 23.12 9.60
C THR A 281 13.12 24.29 9.39
N THR A 282 12.64 25.50 9.08
CA THR A 282 13.52 26.68 8.97
C THR A 282 14.05 27.14 10.32
N GLN A 283 13.40 26.75 11.43
CA GLN A 283 13.84 27.10 12.78
C GLN A 283 14.79 26.05 13.38
N ILE A 284 14.95 24.91 12.73
CA ILE A 284 15.77 23.80 13.22
C ILE A 284 17.24 24.11 12.96
N ARG A 285 18.10 23.88 13.95
CA ARG A 285 19.55 24.02 13.77
C ARG A 285 20.06 22.90 12.89
N GLN A 286 20.91 23.25 11.93
CA GLN A 286 21.49 22.25 11.04
C GLN A 286 22.35 21.25 11.82
N LEU A 287 22.19 19.98 11.49
CA LEU A 287 22.86 18.85 12.10
C LEU A 287 24.38 18.99 11.97
N HIS A 288 25.09 18.58 13.02
CA HIS A 288 26.53 18.40 13.00
C HIS A 288 26.81 16.90 13.15
N LYS A 289 27.69 16.38 12.30
CA LYS A 289 28.27 15.04 12.45
C LYS A 289 29.59 15.08 13.25
N CYS A 290 30.21 16.26 13.43
CA CYS A 290 31.35 16.42 14.31
C CYS A 290 30.95 16.46 15.80
N LYS A 291 31.78 15.87 16.67
CA LYS A 291 31.53 15.78 18.12
C LYS A 291 31.40 17.16 18.79
N GLN A 292 32.23 18.11 18.37
CA GLN A 292 32.32 19.45 18.99
C GLN A 292 31.22 20.43 18.52
N LYS A 293 30.42 20.07 17.50
CA LYS A 293 29.33 20.89 16.94
C LYS A 293 29.72 22.33 16.57
N ASN A 294 30.97 22.55 16.19
CA ASN A 294 31.54 23.87 15.88
C ASN A 294 32.37 23.87 14.59
N CYS A 295 32.07 22.96 13.65
CA CYS A 295 32.75 22.92 12.36
C CYS A 295 32.53 24.21 11.57
N LYS A 296 33.42 24.46 10.60
CA LYS A 296 33.30 25.59 9.66
C LYS A 296 32.03 25.45 8.80
N THR A 297 31.55 26.57 8.28
CA THR A 297 30.51 26.58 7.26
C THR A 297 31.13 26.66 5.86
N VAL A 298 30.40 26.14 4.89
CA VAL A 298 30.77 26.10 3.46
C VAL A 298 29.68 26.85 2.69
N ASP A 299 30.09 27.77 1.83
CA ASP A 299 29.20 28.50 0.93
C ASP A 299 29.24 27.88 -0.46
N ILE A 300 28.07 27.48 -0.96
CA ILE A 300 27.88 26.92 -2.29
C ILE A 300 27.49 28.06 -3.26
N PRO A 301 28.05 28.13 -4.47
CA PRO A 301 27.79 29.22 -5.42
C PRO A 301 26.42 29.07 -6.11
N ILE A 302 25.34 29.33 -5.38
CA ILE A 302 23.94 29.14 -5.82
C ILE A 302 23.60 29.89 -7.12
N GLN A 303 24.28 31.00 -7.44
CA GLN A 303 24.05 31.73 -8.69
C GLN A 303 24.17 30.83 -9.94
N LYS A 304 25.06 29.83 -9.92
CA LYS A 304 25.18 28.87 -11.02
C LYS A 304 23.90 28.03 -11.23
N LEU A 305 23.16 27.74 -10.16
CA LEU A 305 21.87 27.07 -10.23
C LEU A 305 20.78 28.01 -10.76
N GLU A 306 20.79 29.28 -10.34
CA GLU A 306 19.87 30.28 -10.85
C GLU A 306 20.00 30.43 -12.37
N ASP A 307 21.24 30.57 -12.85
CA ASP A 307 21.54 30.71 -14.28
C ASP A 307 21.14 29.44 -15.06
N ARG A 308 21.35 28.26 -14.47
CA ARG A 308 20.97 26.96 -15.07
C ARG A 308 19.46 26.85 -15.29
N PHE A 309 18.67 27.27 -14.30
CA PHE A 309 17.22 27.13 -14.31
C PHE A 309 16.46 28.40 -14.68
N GLN A 310 17.15 29.44 -15.15
CA GLN A 310 16.56 30.73 -15.53
C GLN A 310 15.39 30.59 -16.51
N ASN A 311 15.49 29.64 -17.43
CA ASN A 311 14.47 29.33 -18.43
C ASN A 311 13.96 27.90 -18.28
N PRO A 312 12.66 27.62 -18.53
CA PRO A 312 12.16 26.26 -18.57
C PRO A 312 12.83 25.49 -19.70
N ARG A 313 13.52 24.41 -19.36
CA ARG A 313 14.24 23.52 -20.28
C ARG A 313 13.92 22.06 -19.90
N PRO A 314 14.17 21.10 -20.80
CA PRO A 314 14.26 19.69 -20.41
C PRO A 314 15.21 19.53 -19.21
N TRP A 315 15.11 18.41 -18.50
CA TRP A 315 15.94 18.17 -17.32
C TRP A 315 17.42 18.46 -17.57
N GLN A 316 18.04 19.13 -16.58
CA GLN A 316 19.46 19.44 -16.57
C GLN A 316 20.06 18.99 -15.24
N PRO A 317 21.29 18.45 -15.22
CA PRO A 317 21.95 18.10 -13.96
C PRO A 317 22.10 19.34 -13.07
N SER A 318 21.78 19.17 -11.79
CA SER A 318 21.98 20.19 -10.75
C SER A 318 22.76 19.68 -9.54
N ALA A 319 23.33 18.47 -9.64
CA ALA A 319 24.23 17.97 -8.63
C ALA A 319 25.57 18.72 -8.70
N TRP A 320 26.26 18.81 -7.58
CA TRP A 320 27.55 19.46 -7.47
C TRP A 320 28.69 18.46 -7.69
N ASP A 321 29.74 18.86 -8.42
CA ASP A 321 30.96 18.06 -8.56
C ASP A 321 31.74 18.09 -7.24
N ILE A 322 31.96 16.90 -6.68
CA ILE A 322 32.61 16.68 -5.38
C ILE A 322 33.97 15.99 -5.52
N SER A 323 34.47 15.80 -6.75
CA SER A 323 35.74 15.11 -7.01
C SER A 323 36.93 15.77 -6.29
N GLN A 324 36.93 17.11 -6.22
CA GLN A 324 37.98 17.90 -5.57
C GLN A 324 37.70 18.20 -4.08
N TRP A 325 36.60 17.69 -3.51
CA TRP A 325 36.30 17.90 -2.09
C TRP A 325 37.26 17.10 -1.20
N ASP A 326 37.95 17.77 -0.28
CA ASP A 326 38.76 17.17 0.78
C ASP A 326 38.61 18.00 2.07
N SER A 327 38.07 17.37 3.11
CA SER A 327 37.83 17.98 4.42
C SER A 327 39.10 18.13 5.28
N ASN A 328 40.18 17.41 4.94
CA ASN A 328 41.45 17.42 5.67
C ASN A 328 42.41 18.51 5.18
N MET A 329 42.14 19.12 4.01
CA MET A 329 42.94 20.24 3.52
C MET A 329 42.64 21.53 4.31
N SER A 330 43.66 22.03 5.00
CA SER A 330 43.63 23.32 5.70
C SER A 330 44.34 24.40 4.87
N GLY A 331 43.73 25.58 4.72
CA GLY A 331 44.25 26.70 3.93
C GLY A 331 43.32 27.11 2.78
N SER A 332 43.81 27.96 1.87
CA SER A 332 43.11 28.45 0.67
C SER A 332 42.83 27.38 -0.40
N GLN A 333 43.19 26.13 -0.14
CA GLN A 333 42.96 24.94 -0.99
C GLN A 333 42.02 23.91 -0.33
N SER A 334 41.25 24.28 0.70
CA SER A 334 40.16 23.43 1.21
C SER A 334 39.24 23.06 0.04
N GLY A 335 38.91 21.77 -0.14
CA GLY A 335 38.26 21.29 -1.36
C GLY A 335 37.04 22.14 -1.73
N VAL A 336 37.06 22.77 -2.91
CA VAL A 336 36.03 23.76 -3.27
C VAL A 336 34.98 23.13 -4.16
N ILE A 337 33.72 23.17 -3.73
CA ILE A 337 32.57 22.87 -4.59
C ILE A 337 32.24 24.12 -5.39
N ASN A 338 32.75 24.19 -6.62
CA ASN A 338 32.55 25.33 -7.50
C ASN A 338 31.72 25.03 -8.74
N ASN A 339 31.65 23.78 -9.18
CA ASN A 339 31.05 23.43 -10.47
C ASN A 339 29.91 22.44 -10.30
N LEU A 340 28.88 22.60 -11.14
CA LEU A 340 27.87 21.58 -11.33
C LEU A 340 28.48 20.46 -12.16
N ILE A 341 27.96 19.24 -12.03
CA ILE A 341 28.28 18.19 -12.99
C ILE A 341 27.69 18.56 -14.36
N ASP A 342 28.57 18.81 -15.33
CA ASP A 342 28.19 19.20 -16.69
C ASP A 342 28.22 18.04 -17.68
N ASN A 343 28.81 16.90 -17.28
CA ASN A 343 28.88 15.69 -18.09
C ASN A 343 27.79 14.70 -17.65
N LEU A 344 26.88 14.36 -18.57
CA LEU A 344 25.79 13.40 -18.35
C LEU A 344 26.28 11.99 -17.97
N ASN A 345 27.55 11.66 -18.22
CA ASN A 345 28.15 10.37 -17.86
C ASN A 345 28.72 10.34 -16.43
N LYS A 346 28.79 11.47 -15.72
CA LYS A 346 29.27 11.47 -14.33
C LYS A 346 28.16 10.96 -13.40
N ALA A 347 28.48 9.89 -12.66
CA ALA A 347 27.60 9.35 -11.64
C ALA A 347 27.47 10.31 -10.46
N TYR A 348 26.25 10.47 -9.95
CA TYR A 348 25.98 11.25 -8.74
C TYR A 348 25.05 10.49 -7.80
N MET A 349 25.21 10.79 -6.51
CA MET A 349 24.34 10.30 -5.45
C MET A 349 23.30 11.38 -5.12
N ALA A 350 22.02 11.00 -5.07
CA ALA A 350 20.94 11.86 -4.59
C ALA A 350 20.57 11.50 -3.14
N VAL A 351 20.49 12.51 -2.28
CA VAL A 351 20.16 12.34 -0.86
C VAL A 351 18.66 12.59 -0.66
N SER A 352 17.95 11.56 -0.21
CA SER A 352 16.58 11.64 0.29
C SER A 352 16.61 11.62 1.82
N HIS A 353 16.18 12.70 2.44
CA HIS A 353 16.43 12.98 3.86
C HIS A 353 15.27 13.71 4.53
N VAL A 354 15.27 13.70 5.86
CA VAL A 354 14.24 14.32 6.67
C VAL A 354 14.72 15.68 7.18
N TRP A 355 14.20 16.78 6.63
CA TRP A 355 14.59 18.13 7.03
C TRP A 355 14.45 18.40 8.53
N SER A 356 13.46 17.77 9.18
CA SER A 356 13.29 17.94 10.62
C SER A 356 14.51 17.46 11.40
N ASP A 357 15.27 16.48 10.90
CA ASP A 357 16.48 15.96 11.54
C ASP A 357 17.66 16.95 11.54
N GLY A 358 17.43 18.17 11.03
CA GLY A 358 18.46 19.20 10.89
C GLY A 358 19.34 18.98 9.66
N THR A 359 18.98 18.06 8.76
CA THR A 359 19.74 17.84 7.53
C THR A 359 19.38 18.84 6.43
N GLY A 360 18.45 19.77 6.67
CA GLY A 360 18.20 20.93 5.80
C GLY A 360 19.17 22.10 6.03
N VAL A 361 18.88 23.29 5.47
CA VAL A 361 19.69 24.51 5.73
C VAL A 361 19.52 25.04 7.16
N GLY A 362 18.33 24.84 7.74
CA GLY A 362 17.99 25.36 9.07
C GLY A 362 17.97 26.89 9.12
N GLN A 363 18.48 27.45 10.22
CA GLN A 363 18.54 28.91 10.47
C GLN A 363 19.59 29.67 9.65
N LYS A 364 20.31 29.00 8.73
CA LYS A 364 21.39 29.60 7.95
C LYS A 364 20.87 30.23 6.65
N ARG A 365 21.73 31.05 6.04
CA ARG A 365 21.53 31.51 4.66
C ARG A 365 21.49 30.31 3.72
N GLN A 366 20.54 30.32 2.78
CA GLN A 366 20.45 29.29 1.74
C GLN A 366 21.74 29.22 0.92
N GLY A 367 22.21 28.00 0.66
CA GLY A 367 23.54 27.74 0.08
C GLY A 367 24.69 27.67 1.11
N THR A 368 24.46 27.93 2.39
CA THR A 368 25.47 27.79 3.45
C THR A 368 25.22 26.54 4.31
N VAL A 369 26.20 25.65 4.42
CA VAL A 369 26.07 24.37 5.13
C VAL A 369 27.24 24.05 6.06
N ASN A 370 27.02 23.19 7.06
CA ASN A 370 28.06 22.67 7.95
C ASN A 370 29.05 21.79 7.17
N SER A 371 30.35 22.08 7.27
CA SER A 371 31.37 21.29 6.58
C SER A 371 31.36 19.82 6.99
N CYS A 372 31.12 19.51 8.27
CA CYS A 372 31.05 18.13 8.74
C CYS A 372 29.85 17.34 8.18
N LEU A 373 28.72 18.00 7.89
CA LEU A 373 27.56 17.35 7.31
C LEU A 373 27.75 17.16 5.80
N LEU A 374 28.35 18.14 5.13
CA LEU A 374 28.74 17.99 3.73
C LEU A 374 29.76 16.86 3.55
N ASP A 375 30.78 16.81 4.41
CA ASP A 375 31.80 15.77 4.38
C ASP A 375 31.22 14.36 4.59
N PHE A 376 30.25 14.25 5.50
CA PHE A 376 29.48 13.03 5.69
C PHE A 376 28.84 12.55 4.38
N TRP A 377 28.09 13.41 3.68
CA TRP A 377 27.48 13.04 2.40
C TRP A 377 28.51 12.72 1.32
N VAL A 378 29.58 13.52 1.22
CA VAL A 378 30.64 13.31 0.22
C VAL A 378 31.36 11.98 0.45
N SER A 379 31.65 11.62 1.70
CA SER A 379 32.28 10.35 2.03
C SER A 379 31.45 9.15 1.55
N ILE A 380 30.12 9.19 1.74
CA ILE A 380 29.21 8.13 1.30
C ILE A 380 29.11 8.11 -0.23
N ALA A 381 29.05 9.29 -0.87
CA ALA A 381 29.03 9.41 -2.33
C ALA A 381 30.29 8.78 -2.95
N LYS A 382 31.47 9.12 -2.43
CA LYS A 382 32.75 8.56 -2.88
C LYS A 382 32.84 7.05 -2.67
N LYS A 383 32.37 6.53 -1.52
CA LYS A 383 32.25 5.08 -1.25
C LYS A 383 31.35 4.36 -2.28
N ASN A 384 30.40 5.08 -2.86
CA ASN A 384 29.51 4.59 -3.92
C ASN A 384 29.96 5.00 -5.33
N SER A 385 31.22 5.37 -5.52
CA SER A 385 31.81 5.75 -6.83
C SER A 385 31.05 6.88 -7.53
N CYS A 386 30.50 7.83 -6.76
CA CYS A 386 29.83 9.01 -7.29
C CYS A 386 30.75 10.23 -7.24
N ASP A 387 30.91 10.90 -8.38
CA ASP A 387 31.63 12.16 -8.52
C ASP A 387 30.76 13.38 -8.24
N GLY A 388 29.44 13.20 -8.23
CA GLY A 388 28.46 14.23 -7.94
C GLY A 388 27.65 13.97 -6.66
N LEU A 389 27.22 15.06 -6.02
CA LEU A 389 26.30 15.04 -4.89
C LEU A 389 25.07 15.91 -5.19
N TRP A 390 23.89 15.30 -5.11
CA TRP A 390 22.62 16.00 -5.13
C TRP A 390 21.99 15.99 -3.73
N TRP A 391 21.88 17.17 -3.14
CA TRP A 391 21.25 17.39 -1.84
C TRP A 391 20.40 18.65 -1.97
N ASP A 392 19.08 18.51 -1.88
CA ASP A 392 18.09 19.57 -2.14
C ASP A 392 18.40 20.93 -1.50
N THR A 393 19.05 20.91 -0.34
CA THR A 393 19.49 22.05 0.47
C THR A 393 20.48 22.95 -0.29
N ILE A 394 21.29 22.35 -1.17
CA ILE A 394 22.31 23.04 -1.96
C ILE A 394 22.09 22.91 -3.47
N CYS A 395 21.18 22.06 -3.94
CA CYS A 395 20.95 21.75 -5.36
C CYS A 395 19.67 22.34 -5.95
N LEU A 396 18.90 23.09 -5.15
CA LEU A 396 17.72 23.83 -5.60
C LEU A 396 17.97 25.34 -5.61
N PRO A 397 17.53 26.06 -6.65
CA PRO A 397 17.56 27.51 -6.66
C PRO A 397 16.72 28.15 -5.54
N ILE A 398 17.00 29.42 -5.29
CA ILE A 398 16.32 30.28 -4.30
C ILE A 398 15.23 31.08 -5.01
N GLN A 399 15.52 31.64 -6.18
CA GLN A 399 14.56 32.52 -6.85
C GLN A 399 13.31 31.74 -7.29
N PRO A 400 12.09 32.30 -7.12
CA PRO A 400 10.85 31.56 -7.34
C PRO A 400 10.72 30.92 -8.74
N GLY A 401 11.12 31.64 -9.79
CA GLY A 401 11.05 31.15 -11.17
C GLY A 401 11.98 29.96 -11.43
N PRO A 402 13.31 30.13 -11.28
CA PRO A 402 14.27 29.04 -11.41
C PRO A 402 14.00 27.86 -10.47
N ARG A 403 13.61 28.13 -9.21
CA ARG A 403 13.25 27.10 -8.24
C ARG A 403 12.09 26.25 -8.73
N ARG A 404 11.03 26.88 -9.25
CA ARG A 404 9.89 26.17 -9.86
C ARG A 404 10.32 25.30 -11.03
N ASN A 405 11.18 25.82 -11.92
CA ASN A 405 11.69 25.04 -13.05
C ASN A 405 12.49 23.82 -12.58
N ALA A 406 13.32 23.97 -11.54
CA ALA A 406 14.06 22.86 -10.94
C ALA A 406 13.14 21.82 -10.28
N LEU A 407 12.10 22.25 -9.55
CA LEU A 407 11.13 21.36 -8.91
C LEU A 407 10.33 20.54 -9.93
N ASN A 408 9.93 21.15 -11.06
CA ASN A 408 9.18 20.47 -12.12
C ASN A 408 9.95 19.31 -12.76
N VAL A 409 11.28 19.31 -12.68
CA VAL A 409 12.13 18.23 -13.21
C VAL A 409 12.84 17.45 -12.09
N MET A 410 12.52 17.69 -10.83
CA MET A 410 13.25 17.14 -9.69
C MET A 410 13.22 15.61 -9.65
N LEU A 411 12.09 14.98 -9.97
CA LEU A 411 11.99 13.52 -9.97
C LEU A 411 12.91 12.87 -11.00
N GLN A 412 13.17 13.52 -12.14
CA GLN A 412 14.15 13.04 -13.12
C GLN A 412 15.57 13.07 -12.54
N THR A 413 15.86 13.93 -11.57
CA THR A 413 17.14 13.91 -10.85
C THR A 413 17.29 12.68 -9.97
N PHE A 414 16.22 12.22 -9.32
CA PHE A 414 16.25 10.97 -8.55
C PHE A 414 16.29 9.74 -9.46
N GLN A 415 15.53 9.77 -10.55
CA GLN A 415 15.53 8.72 -11.57
C GLN A 415 16.91 8.48 -12.20
N ARG A 416 17.67 9.55 -12.43
CA ARG A 416 19.00 9.51 -13.06
C ARG A 416 20.15 9.39 -12.07
N ALA A 417 19.89 9.47 -10.77
CA ALA A 417 20.93 9.31 -9.76
C ALA A 417 21.49 7.88 -9.83
N ALA A 418 22.81 7.73 -9.76
CA ALA A 418 23.42 6.41 -9.69
C ALA A 418 23.08 5.70 -8.37
N VAL A 419 22.95 6.49 -7.30
CA VAL A 419 22.51 6.02 -5.98
C VAL A 419 21.49 6.99 -5.38
N LEU A 420 20.36 6.47 -4.93
CA LEU A 420 19.49 7.15 -3.97
C LEU A 420 19.92 6.76 -2.55
N LEU A 421 20.36 7.73 -1.76
CA LEU A 421 20.69 7.54 -0.35
C LEU A 421 19.53 7.98 0.54
N ILE A 422 18.95 7.04 1.28
CA ILE A 422 17.92 7.28 2.29
C ILE A 422 18.60 7.55 3.63
N HIS A 423 18.30 8.71 4.23
CA HIS A 423 18.73 9.05 5.57
C HIS A 423 17.56 9.50 6.44
N ASP A 424 17.35 8.75 7.51
CA ASP A 424 16.50 9.08 8.65
C ASP A 424 17.36 8.99 9.90
N GLN A 425 17.35 10.02 10.76
CA GLN A 425 18.22 10.07 11.92
C GLN A 425 17.90 8.97 12.94
N ASP A 426 16.63 8.57 13.07
CA ASP A 426 16.23 7.51 13.99
C ASP A 426 16.69 6.14 13.47
N LEU A 427 16.66 5.92 12.15
CA LEU A 427 17.28 4.72 11.54
C LEU A 427 18.81 4.72 11.69
N ALA A 428 19.46 5.85 11.43
CA ALA A 428 20.92 5.96 11.41
C ALA A 428 21.57 5.91 12.80
N SER A 429 20.81 6.16 13.88
CA SER A 429 21.32 6.18 15.26
C SER A 429 20.75 5.07 16.15
N SER A 430 20.01 4.14 15.56
CA SER A 430 19.22 3.17 16.30
C SER A 430 20.01 1.95 16.78
N THR A 431 20.07 1.75 18.10
CA THR A 431 20.77 0.60 18.69
C THR A 431 20.13 -0.77 18.35
N TRP A 432 18.89 -0.80 17.85
CA TRP A 432 18.24 -2.05 17.48
C TRP A 432 18.80 -2.72 16.24
N VAL A 433 19.42 -2.00 15.31
CA VAL A 433 20.01 -2.62 14.11
C VAL A 433 21.13 -3.60 14.51
N HIS A 434 21.79 -3.38 15.65
CA HIS A 434 22.81 -4.28 16.20
C HIS A 434 22.24 -5.47 16.98
N ALA A 435 21.04 -5.32 17.56
CA ALA A 435 20.36 -6.37 18.33
C ALA A 435 19.37 -7.19 17.48
N ALA A 436 18.95 -6.66 16.33
CA ALA A 436 17.92 -7.23 15.49
C ALA A 436 18.49 -8.04 14.32
N LYS A 437 17.72 -9.06 13.92
CA LYS A 437 17.89 -9.73 12.62
C LYS A 437 17.76 -8.66 11.51
N PRO A 438 18.54 -8.70 10.41
CA PRO A 438 18.42 -7.80 9.26
C PRO A 438 16.97 -7.59 8.77
N GLN A 439 16.12 -8.58 9.02
CA GLN A 439 14.70 -8.59 8.75
C GLN A 439 13.90 -7.44 9.38
N ASN A 440 14.36 -6.88 10.50
CA ASN A 440 13.67 -5.74 11.13
C ASN A 440 13.96 -4.41 10.42
N VAL A 441 14.97 -4.35 9.54
CA VAL A 441 15.32 -3.11 8.82
C VAL A 441 14.16 -2.65 7.92
N ALA A 442 13.52 -3.58 7.22
CA ALA A 442 12.35 -3.27 6.39
C ALA A 442 11.19 -2.69 7.22
N ILE A 443 10.91 -3.28 8.39
CA ILE A 443 9.87 -2.82 9.30
C ILE A 443 10.21 -1.42 9.83
N GLY A 444 11.45 -1.20 10.29
CA GLY A 444 11.91 0.10 10.75
C GLY A 444 11.81 1.18 9.67
N LEU A 445 12.16 0.85 8.43
CA LEU A 445 12.03 1.76 7.31
C LEU A 445 10.57 2.15 7.07
N VAL A 446 9.64 1.19 7.07
CA VAL A 446 8.18 1.47 6.91
C VAL A 446 7.61 2.30 8.06
N LEU A 447 8.19 2.20 9.26
CA LEU A 447 7.77 2.98 10.43
C LEU A 447 8.47 4.34 10.57
N SER A 448 9.53 4.58 9.80
CA SER A 448 10.39 5.76 9.91
C SER A 448 9.68 7.06 9.54
N ASN A 449 10.19 8.17 10.10
CA ASN A 449 9.71 9.51 9.76
C ASN A 449 9.94 9.81 8.27
N TRP A 450 11.04 9.32 7.71
CA TRP A 450 11.31 9.39 6.28
C TRP A 450 10.20 8.77 5.43
N PHE A 451 9.70 7.58 5.79
CA PHE A 451 8.64 6.95 5.02
C PHE A 451 7.35 7.77 5.11
N THR A 452 7.01 8.35 6.26
CA THR A 452 5.74 9.10 6.40
C THR A 452 5.61 10.40 5.58
N ARG A 453 6.63 10.85 4.86
CA ARG A 453 6.63 12.15 4.16
C ARG A 453 6.28 12.03 2.68
N GLY A 454 5.57 13.03 2.15
CA GLY A 454 5.13 13.03 0.75
C GLY A 454 6.28 13.21 -0.24
N TRP A 455 7.21 14.13 0.04
CA TRP A 455 8.35 14.40 -0.85
C TRP A 455 9.27 13.19 -0.96
N THR A 456 9.63 12.56 0.16
CA THR A 456 10.45 11.34 0.20
C THR A 456 9.78 10.17 -0.53
N ALA A 457 8.44 10.06 -0.48
CA ALA A 457 7.71 9.07 -1.27
C ALA A 457 7.85 9.30 -2.79
N ALA A 458 7.84 10.56 -3.25
CA ALA A 458 8.06 10.89 -4.64
C ALA A 458 9.49 10.58 -5.10
N GLU A 459 10.47 10.91 -4.25
CA GLU A 459 11.90 10.64 -4.46
C GLU A 459 12.19 9.14 -4.53
N PHE A 460 11.65 8.38 -3.57
CA PHE A 460 11.75 6.93 -3.53
C PHE A 460 11.07 6.26 -4.72
N SER A 461 9.91 6.80 -5.10
CA SER A 461 9.20 6.29 -6.26
C SER A 461 9.95 6.54 -7.56
N ALA A 462 10.58 7.69 -7.71
CA ALA A 462 11.32 8.05 -8.91
C ALA A 462 12.64 7.29 -9.08
N ALA A 463 13.19 6.69 -8.04
CA ALA A 463 14.47 5.98 -8.11
C ALA A 463 14.42 4.77 -9.05
N SER A 464 15.40 4.68 -9.95
CA SER A 464 15.52 3.59 -10.93
C SER A 464 16.84 2.81 -10.86
N ASN A 465 17.80 3.28 -10.06
CA ASN A 465 19.11 2.65 -9.87
C ASN A 465 19.26 2.15 -8.42
N LYS A 466 20.50 2.07 -7.90
CA LYS A 466 20.78 1.58 -6.56
C LYS A 466 20.11 2.45 -5.50
N ILE A 467 19.39 1.83 -4.57
CA ILE A 467 18.85 2.48 -3.37
C ILE A 467 19.62 1.97 -2.16
N ALA A 468 20.11 2.88 -1.33
CA ALA A 468 20.88 2.56 -0.14
C ALA A 468 20.33 3.29 1.09
N VAL A 469 20.29 2.61 2.24
CA VAL A 469 19.80 3.15 3.51
C VAL A 469 20.97 3.32 4.48
N VAL A 470 21.06 4.48 5.11
CA VAL A 470 22.05 4.76 6.18
C VAL A 470 21.60 4.09 7.47
N LEU A 471 22.47 3.26 8.04
CA LEU A 471 22.25 2.49 9.27
C LEU A 471 23.48 2.63 10.19
N PRO A 472 23.34 2.41 11.50
CA PRO A 472 24.49 2.44 12.42
C PRO A 472 25.41 1.26 12.15
N ASN A 473 26.72 1.47 12.28
CA ASN A 473 27.72 0.44 11.98
C ASN A 473 27.45 -0.85 12.76
N PRO A 474 27.41 -2.05 12.16
CA PRO A 474 27.22 -3.26 12.95
C PRO A 474 28.27 -3.45 14.06
N ASP A 475 29.49 -2.93 13.89
CA ASP A 475 30.52 -2.91 14.92
C ASP A 475 30.26 -1.76 15.92
N PRO A 476 29.93 -2.04 17.20
CA PRO A 476 29.71 -1.01 18.21
C PRO A 476 30.94 -0.13 18.49
N GLN A 477 32.14 -0.56 18.07
CA GLN A 477 33.39 0.19 18.25
C GLN A 477 33.64 1.20 17.11
N ASP A 478 32.96 1.04 15.97
CA ASP A 478 33.05 1.97 14.85
C ASP A 478 31.83 2.88 14.82
N PRO A 479 31.96 4.18 15.17
CA PRO A 479 30.83 5.10 15.18
C PRO A 479 30.40 5.54 13.76
N GLU A 480 31.13 5.19 12.70
CA GLU A 480 30.80 5.59 11.33
C GLU A 480 29.63 4.77 10.77
N PRO A 481 28.50 5.37 10.39
CA PRO A 481 27.35 4.63 9.90
C PRO A 481 27.68 3.94 8.56
N PHE A 482 27.06 2.78 8.34
CA PHE A 482 27.20 2.01 7.12
C PHE A 482 25.97 2.20 6.21
N THR A 483 26.10 1.78 4.95
CA THR A 483 24.99 1.79 3.99
C THR A 483 24.60 0.38 3.60
N MET A 484 23.33 0.04 3.70
CA MET A 484 22.77 -1.24 3.23
C MET A 484 21.94 -1.01 1.96
N GLY A 485 22.06 -1.90 0.97
CA GLY A 485 21.23 -1.84 -0.24
C GLY A 485 19.77 -2.17 0.08
N LEU A 486 18.82 -1.53 -0.62
CA LEU A 486 17.41 -1.87 -0.47
C LEU A 486 17.14 -3.33 -0.86
N GLU A 487 17.85 -3.86 -1.85
CA GLU A 487 17.78 -5.27 -2.23
C GLU A 487 18.15 -6.20 -1.07
N ASP A 488 19.20 -5.88 -0.31
CA ASP A 488 19.60 -6.66 0.87
C ASP A 488 18.58 -6.54 2.03
N ILE A 489 17.80 -5.45 2.05
CA ILE A 489 16.72 -5.21 3.02
C ILE A 489 15.45 -5.96 2.62
N ILE A 490 15.09 -5.97 1.34
CA ILE A 490 13.85 -6.57 0.83
C ILE A 490 14.02 -8.09 0.67
N PHE A 491 15.15 -8.49 0.09
CA PHE A 491 15.51 -9.87 -0.19
C PHE A 491 16.50 -10.34 0.87
N THR A 492 16.09 -11.32 1.67
CA THR A 492 17.07 -12.04 2.50
C THR A 492 17.94 -12.88 1.56
N PRO A 493 19.27 -12.67 1.51
CA PRO A 493 20.12 -13.31 0.52
C PRO A 493 20.07 -14.83 0.66
N ASP A 494 19.70 -15.46 -0.46
CA ASP A 494 19.69 -16.88 -0.77
C ASP A 494 19.03 -17.83 0.25
N THR A 495 18.49 -18.92 -0.29
CA THR A 495 17.98 -20.11 0.42
C THR A 495 19.01 -20.78 1.36
N CYS A 496 20.22 -20.21 1.48
CA CYS A 496 21.33 -20.61 2.33
C CYS A 496 21.56 -19.69 3.56
N SER A 497 20.80 -18.60 3.73
CA SER A 497 20.87 -17.77 4.94
C SER A 497 20.58 -18.58 6.22
N LYS A 498 21.09 -18.12 7.37
CA LYS A 498 20.88 -18.78 8.67
C LYS A 498 19.46 -18.58 9.23
N SER A 499 18.62 -17.75 8.61
CA SER A 499 17.29 -17.42 9.14
C SER A 499 16.30 -17.04 8.03
N LEU A 500 15.14 -17.70 8.01
CA LEU A 500 14.02 -17.36 7.13
C LEU A 500 13.35 -16.03 7.52
N PRO A 501 12.78 -15.28 6.57
CA PRO A 501 12.08 -14.03 6.85
C PRO A 501 10.77 -14.26 7.62
N THR A 502 10.46 -13.40 8.59
CA THR A 502 9.14 -13.39 9.25
C THR A 502 8.05 -12.86 8.31
N LEU A 503 6.78 -13.17 8.59
CA LEU A 503 5.66 -12.57 7.85
C LEU A 503 5.67 -11.03 7.93
N ALA A 504 6.01 -10.45 9.08
CA ALA A 504 6.12 -9.00 9.24
C ALA A 504 7.18 -8.38 8.32
N HIS A 505 8.34 -9.04 8.19
CA HIS A 505 9.37 -8.62 7.25
C HIS A 505 8.85 -8.69 5.81
N LEU A 506 8.25 -9.80 5.40
CA LEU A 506 7.70 -9.97 4.05
C LEU A 506 6.66 -8.89 3.73
N GLN A 507 5.79 -8.53 4.68
CA GLN A 507 4.80 -7.46 4.54
C GLN A 507 5.45 -6.08 4.42
N ALA A 508 6.46 -5.78 5.23
CA ALA A 508 7.20 -4.53 5.11
C ALA A 508 7.96 -4.43 3.78
N SER A 509 8.62 -5.52 3.36
CA SER A 509 9.29 -5.64 2.06
C SER A 509 8.32 -5.44 0.90
N ARG A 510 7.11 -6.01 0.97
CA ARG A 510 6.03 -5.78 0.00
C ARG A 510 5.64 -4.31 -0.06
N ILE A 511 5.40 -3.66 1.09
CA ILE A 511 5.07 -2.24 1.15
C ILE A 511 6.17 -1.40 0.46
N LEU A 512 7.44 -1.65 0.77
CA LEU A 512 8.57 -0.95 0.13
C LEU A 512 8.61 -1.19 -1.39
N THR A 513 8.44 -2.43 -1.82
CA THR A 513 8.42 -2.83 -3.23
C THR A 513 7.31 -2.13 -4.02
N LEU A 514 6.11 -2.02 -3.44
CA LEU A 514 4.96 -1.37 -4.07
C LEU A 514 5.06 0.16 -4.17
N ASN A 515 6.06 0.76 -3.51
CA ASN A 515 6.28 2.21 -3.43
C ASN A 515 7.46 2.71 -4.27
N THR A 516 8.17 1.84 -5.01
CA THR A 516 9.27 2.23 -5.90
C THR A 516 9.07 1.75 -7.34
N LEU A 517 9.40 2.59 -8.33
CA LEU A 517 9.25 2.25 -9.74
C LEU A 517 10.08 1.03 -10.13
N GLN A 518 11.30 0.89 -9.59
CA GLN A 518 12.24 -0.19 -9.94
C GLN A 518 11.60 -1.60 -9.90
N TYR A 519 10.67 -1.83 -8.97
CA TYR A 519 9.99 -3.12 -8.83
C TYR A 519 8.57 -3.14 -9.40
N VAL A 520 7.93 -1.98 -9.56
CA VAL A 520 6.66 -1.87 -10.28
C VAL A 520 6.86 -2.27 -11.75
N GLU A 521 7.97 -1.85 -12.37
CA GLU A 521 8.36 -2.24 -13.74
C GLU A 521 8.60 -3.76 -13.90
N ARG A 522 9.00 -4.45 -12.82
CA ARG A 522 9.26 -5.90 -12.82
C ARG A 522 8.06 -6.75 -12.43
N SER A 523 7.15 -6.21 -11.61
CA SER A 523 6.01 -6.94 -11.03
C SER A 523 4.71 -6.75 -11.79
N ILE A 524 4.59 -5.66 -12.56
CA ILE A 524 3.45 -5.41 -13.45
C ILE A 524 3.94 -5.71 -14.87
N CYS A 525 3.32 -6.69 -15.54
CA CYS A 525 3.70 -7.10 -16.89
C CYS A 525 3.51 -6.00 -17.96
N ASP A 526 3.09 -4.79 -17.58
CA ASP A 526 3.06 -3.65 -18.46
C ASP A 526 3.11 -2.33 -17.65
N LEU A 527 4.10 -1.47 -17.93
CA LEU A 527 4.20 -0.12 -17.36
C LEU A 527 3.06 0.81 -17.79
N SER A 528 2.22 0.37 -18.73
CA SER A 528 1.05 1.11 -19.23
C SER A 528 -0.08 1.26 -18.21
N GLU A 529 0.02 0.68 -17.00
CA GLU A 529 -1.08 0.61 -16.03
C GLU A 529 -0.78 1.26 -14.65
N VAL A 530 -0.05 2.38 -14.59
CA VAL A 530 -0.09 3.17 -13.34
C VAL A 530 -1.51 3.72 -13.14
N THR A 531 -2.23 3.12 -12.18
CA THR A 531 -3.62 3.47 -11.89
C THR A 531 -3.76 4.57 -10.83
N PHE A 532 -4.95 5.16 -10.76
CA PHE A 532 -5.37 6.04 -9.67
C PHE A 532 -5.09 5.45 -8.27
N ASP A 533 -5.42 4.17 -8.07
CA ASP A 533 -5.17 3.49 -6.79
C ASP A 533 -3.68 3.27 -6.52
N SER A 534 -2.88 3.02 -7.56
CA SER A 534 -1.43 2.88 -7.40
C SER A 534 -0.79 4.18 -6.89
N LEU A 535 -1.22 5.33 -7.43
CA LEU A 535 -0.77 6.65 -6.96
C LEU A 535 -1.24 6.92 -5.51
N LEU A 536 -2.51 6.68 -5.22
CA LEU A 536 -3.06 6.95 -3.89
C LEU A 536 -2.55 5.98 -2.82
N ARG A 537 -2.23 4.73 -3.15
CA ARG A 537 -1.55 3.78 -2.25
C ARG A 537 -0.25 4.36 -1.71
N VAL A 538 0.52 5.00 -2.58
CA VAL A 538 1.81 5.60 -2.19
C VAL A 538 1.62 6.85 -1.36
N LEU A 539 0.64 7.70 -1.71
CA LEU A 539 0.54 9.07 -1.18
C LEU A 539 -0.46 9.26 -0.02
N ARG A 540 -1.54 8.47 0.08
CA ARG A 540 -2.49 8.54 1.22
C ARG A 540 -1.81 8.39 2.59
N PRO A 541 -0.90 7.42 2.81
CA PRO A 541 -0.24 7.28 4.11
C PRO A 541 0.81 8.36 4.40
N ARG A 542 1.01 9.33 3.49
CA ARG A 542 2.08 10.33 3.56
C ARG A 542 1.57 11.68 3.97
N SER A 543 2.35 12.40 4.74
CA SER A 543 2.09 13.75 5.22
C SER A 543 3.02 14.77 4.58
N THR A 544 2.56 16.01 4.50
CA THR A 544 3.34 17.17 4.06
C THR A 544 3.05 18.32 5.01
N ALA A 545 4.01 19.24 5.19
CA ALA A 545 3.80 20.43 6.02
C ALA A 545 2.70 21.35 5.44
N TRP A 546 2.55 21.36 4.11
CA TRP A 546 1.53 22.14 3.41
C TRP A 546 0.60 21.21 2.64
N GLU A 547 -0.71 21.40 2.76
CA GLU A 547 -1.72 20.53 2.13
C GLU A 547 -1.61 20.53 0.60
N LYS A 548 -1.33 21.70 -0.01
CA LYS A 548 -1.12 21.82 -1.47
C LYS A 548 0.02 20.93 -1.97
N ASP A 549 1.07 20.72 -1.16
CA ASP A 549 2.23 19.92 -1.58
C ASP A 549 1.83 18.50 -1.95
N ARG A 550 0.84 17.89 -1.29
CA ARG A 550 0.38 16.53 -1.65
C ARG A 550 -0.13 16.48 -3.10
N MET A 551 -0.88 17.50 -3.53
CA MET A 551 -1.38 17.60 -4.91
C MET A 551 -0.25 17.90 -5.92
N VAL A 552 0.73 18.72 -5.53
CA VAL A 552 1.94 18.99 -6.31
C VAL A 552 2.74 17.70 -6.52
N ILE A 553 2.98 16.95 -5.45
CA ILE A 553 3.69 15.67 -5.48
C ILE A 553 2.96 14.67 -6.38
N ALA A 554 1.64 14.51 -6.20
CA ALA A 554 0.83 13.65 -7.05
C ALA A 554 0.97 14.01 -8.55
N THR A 555 0.98 15.31 -8.84
CA THR A 555 1.19 15.83 -10.20
C THR A 555 2.58 15.51 -10.75
N LEU A 556 3.62 15.73 -9.95
CA LEU A 556 5.00 15.44 -10.35
C LEU A 556 5.21 13.94 -10.59
N MET A 557 4.70 13.08 -9.70
CA MET A 557 4.76 11.63 -9.86
C MET A 557 4.04 11.17 -11.12
N TRP A 558 2.80 11.65 -11.33
CA TRP A 558 2.04 11.33 -12.53
C TRP A 558 2.74 11.78 -13.82
N ASN A 559 3.28 13.00 -13.85
CA ASN A 559 4.08 13.49 -14.97
C ASN A 559 5.31 12.62 -15.21
N ASN A 560 5.97 12.15 -14.15
CA ASN A 560 7.14 11.28 -14.27
C ASN A 560 6.77 9.91 -14.84
N TYR A 561 5.68 9.30 -14.39
CA TYR A 561 5.20 7.99 -14.88
C TYR A 561 4.71 8.05 -16.32
N MET A 562 3.87 9.04 -16.63
CA MET A 562 3.15 9.13 -17.91
C MET A 562 3.83 10.04 -18.92
N LYS A 563 5.02 10.57 -18.61
CA LYS A 563 5.72 11.61 -19.40
C LYS A 563 4.82 12.83 -19.65
N GLY A 564 4.03 13.20 -18.64
CA GLY A 564 3.08 14.31 -18.67
C GLY A 564 3.75 15.68 -18.51
N THR A 565 2.99 16.73 -18.80
CA THR A 565 3.44 18.13 -18.75
C THR A 565 2.54 19.02 -17.89
N LEU A 566 1.75 18.43 -16.98
CA LEU A 566 0.82 19.18 -16.14
C LEU A 566 1.59 20.14 -15.22
N ASP A 567 1.26 21.44 -15.28
CA ASP A 567 1.93 22.45 -14.47
C ASP A 567 1.56 22.32 -12.99
N SER A 568 2.55 22.01 -12.15
CA SER A 568 2.39 21.86 -10.71
C SER A 568 2.03 23.16 -9.98
N SER A 569 2.16 24.32 -10.65
CA SER A 569 1.87 25.64 -10.07
C SER A 569 0.37 25.95 -9.95
N LEU A 570 -0.46 25.21 -10.69
CA LEU A 570 -1.91 25.38 -10.74
C LEU A 570 -2.58 25.28 -9.36
N THR A 571 -3.82 25.75 -9.29
CA THR A 571 -4.66 25.61 -8.08
C THR A 571 -5.04 24.15 -7.84
N MET A 572 -5.41 23.78 -6.61
CA MET A 572 -5.80 22.40 -6.29
C MET A 572 -6.93 21.84 -7.20
N PRO A 573 -8.04 22.56 -7.44
CA PRO A 573 -9.07 22.09 -8.38
C PRO A 573 -8.54 21.87 -9.80
N GLN A 574 -7.67 22.75 -10.29
CA GLN A 574 -7.09 22.62 -11.63
C GLN A 574 -6.12 21.43 -11.72
N LEU A 575 -5.34 21.15 -10.66
CA LEU A 575 -4.49 19.97 -10.59
C LEU A 575 -5.34 18.70 -10.57
N THR A 576 -6.40 18.65 -9.76
CA THR A 576 -7.34 17.51 -9.71
C THR A 576 -7.98 17.26 -11.09
N GLN A 577 -8.49 18.31 -11.75
CA GLN A 577 -9.05 18.21 -13.09
C GLN A 577 -8.01 17.72 -14.11
N GLY A 578 -6.79 18.27 -14.07
CA GLY A 578 -5.71 17.89 -14.98
C GLY A 578 -5.28 16.43 -14.81
N LEU A 579 -5.11 15.98 -13.57
CA LEU A 579 -4.78 14.59 -13.23
C LEU A 579 -5.86 13.63 -13.72
N LEU A 580 -7.12 13.88 -13.39
CA LEU A 580 -8.22 12.99 -13.76
C LEU A 580 -8.46 12.94 -15.27
N ARG A 581 -8.30 14.06 -15.99
CA ARG A 581 -8.30 14.08 -17.47
C ARG A 581 -7.16 13.24 -18.04
N SER A 582 -5.97 13.34 -17.46
CA SER A 582 -4.81 12.59 -17.93
C SER A 582 -4.95 11.09 -17.64
N MET A 583 -5.53 10.71 -16.49
CA MET A 583 -5.84 9.33 -16.11
C MET A 583 -6.92 8.70 -16.99
N LYS A 584 -7.94 9.49 -17.38
CA LYS A 584 -9.14 9.09 -18.16
C LYS A 584 -10.04 8.04 -17.51
N ILE A 585 -9.50 7.14 -16.69
CA ILE A 585 -10.21 6.04 -16.04
C ILE A 585 -9.80 6.04 -14.57
N ILE A 586 -10.81 6.00 -13.70
CA ILE A 586 -10.63 5.78 -12.26
C ILE A 586 -11.59 4.69 -11.78
N PRO A 587 -11.35 4.07 -10.61
CA PRO A 587 -12.29 3.15 -10.01
C PRO A 587 -13.65 3.82 -9.81
N ARG A 588 -14.74 3.12 -10.13
CA ARG A 588 -16.11 3.61 -9.90
C ARG A 588 -16.35 3.97 -8.43
N SER A 589 -15.71 3.26 -7.50
CA SER A 589 -15.77 3.53 -6.06
C SER A 589 -15.14 4.88 -5.67
N ALA A 590 -14.30 5.49 -6.52
CA ALA A 590 -13.66 6.77 -6.24
C ALA A 590 -14.67 7.94 -6.10
N ILE A 591 -15.87 7.82 -6.67
CA ILE A 591 -16.89 8.87 -6.61
C ILE A 591 -17.53 9.08 -5.24
N PHE A 592 -17.40 8.10 -4.33
CA PHE A 592 -18.02 8.17 -3.02
C PHE A 592 -17.18 9.02 -2.07
N HIS A 593 -17.55 10.29 -1.93
CA HIS A 593 -16.91 11.26 -1.04
C HIS A 593 -17.92 12.17 -0.33
N GLY A 594 -17.51 12.77 0.79
CA GLY A 594 -18.30 13.73 1.56
C GLY A 594 -18.01 15.20 1.25
N GLU A 595 -17.10 15.48 0.32
CA GLU A 595 -16.63 16.85 0.07
C GLU A 595 -17.56 17.70 -0.81
N VAL A 596 -17.43 19.02 -0.66
CA VAL A 596 -18.02 20.00 -1.57
C VAL A 596 -17.38 19.88 -2.96
N PRO A 597 -18.17 19.62 -4.03
CA PRO A 597 -17.61 19.47 -5.36
C PRO A 597 -16.97 20.75 -5.91
N ILE A 598 -16.09 20.60 -6.90
CA ILE A 598 -15.40 21.71 -7.58
C ILE A 598 -16.39 22.70 -8.20
N SER A 599 -17.49 22.20 -8.78
CA SER A 599 -18.54 23.00 -9.40
C SER A 599 -19.92 22.63 -8.85
N SER A 600 -20.88 23.55 -8.96
CA SER A 600 -22.26 23.30 -8.50
C SER A 600 -23.14 22.62 -9.55
N TYR A 601 -22.73 22.66 -10.82
CA TYR A 601 -23.42 22.11 -11.99
C TYR A 601 -22.38 21.84 -13.09
N GLY A 602 -22.76 21.04 -14.08
CA GLY A 602 -21.93 20.72 -15.23
C GLY A 602 -20.79 19.77 -14.91
N GLY A 603 -19.79 19.78 -15.79
CA GLY A 603 -18.60 18.97 -15.61
C GLY A 603 -17.95 19.24 -14.27
N TRP A 604 -17.41 18.20 -13.62
CA TRP A 604 -16.79 18.25 -12.30
C TRP A 604 -17.75 18.50 -11.12
N SER A 605 -19.08 18.56 -11.32
CA SER A 605 -20.04 18.78 -10.23
C SER A 605 -20.18 17.60 -9.27
N TRP A 606 -19.51 16.50 -9.58
CA TRP A 606 -19.41 15.26 -8.80
C TRP A 606 -18.04 15.10 -8.13
N CYS A 607 -17.06 15.95 -8.44
CA CYS A 607 -15.65 15.73 -8.10
C CYS A 607 -15.21 16.65 -6.96
N SER A 608 -14.53 16.09 -5.95
CA SER A 608 -13.91 16.85 -4.85
C SER A 608 -12.76 17.75 -5.33
N GLN A 609 -12.36 18.73 -4.52
CA GLN A 609 -11.23 19.61 -4.87
C GLN A 609 -9.88 18.90 -4.92
N SER A 610 -9.74 17.79 -4.19
CA SER A 610 -8.52 17.01 -4.06
C SER A 610 -8.79 15.53 -4.38
N ILE A 611 -7.88 14.91 -5.13
CA ILE A 611 -7.97 13.47 -5.46
C ILE A 611 -7.89 12.57 -4.22
N PHE A 612 -7.37 13.09 -3.10
CA PHE A 612 -7.23 12.33 -1.85
C PHE A 612 -8.56 12.11 -1.13
N ASP A 613 -9.57 12.93 -1.43
CA ASP A 613 -10.92 12.77 -0.88
C ASP A 613 -11.77 11.79 -1.68
N LEU A 614 -11.37 11.51 -2.93
CA LEU A 614 -12.01 10.52 -3.79
C LEU A 614 -11.74 9.11 -3.27
N GLY A 615 -12.80 8.30 -3.19
CA GLY A 615 -12.74 6.90 -2.75
C GLY A 615 -12.45 6.73 -1.26
N LYS A 616 -12.58 7.79 -0.46
CA LYS A 616 -12.40 7.73 1.00
C LYS A 616 -13.46 6.88 1.69
N TYR A 617 -14.67 6.85 1.13
CA TYR A 617 -15.82 6.11 1.66
C TYR A 617 -16.36 5.07 0.68
N GLY A 618 -15.70 4.91 -0.47
CA GLY A 618 -16.09 3.93 -1.47
C GLY A 618 -15.76 2.52 -1.02
N TYR A 619 -16.68 1.60 -1.28
CA TYR A 619 -16.42 0.16 -1.13
C TYR A 619 -15.42 -0.26 -2.20
N ARG A 620 -14.20 -0.64 -1.80
CA ARG A 620 -13.11 -0.99 -2.73
C ARG A 620 -13.24 -2.40 -3.32
N GLU A 621 -14.14 -3.24 -2.80
CA GLU A 621 -14.20 -4.67 -3.13
C GLU A 621 -15.02 -5.02 -4.40
N LEU A 622 -15.52 -4.07 -5.18
CA LEU A 622 -16.46 -4.40 -6.26
C LEU A 622 -15.78 -4.53 -7.62
N HIS A 623 -15.47 -5.79 -7.89
CA HIS A 623 -15.05 -6.39 -9.15
C HIS A 623 -13.63 -6.06 -9.60
N ASP A 624 -13.00 -7.11 -10.14
CA ASP A 624 -11.68 -7.09 -10.74
C ASP A 624 -11.51 -5.81 -11.58
N ASP A 625 -10.39 -5.10 -11.42
CA ASP A 625 -10.08 -3.91 -12.24
C ASP A 625 -10.10 -4.24 -13.74
N THR A 626 -10.13 -5.53 -14.11
CA THR A 626 -10.28 -6.05 -15.47
C THR A 626 -11.72 -5.95 -16.02
N ASP A 627 -12.75 -5.83 -15.17
CA ASP A 627 -14.14 -5.70 -15.59
C ASP A 627 -14.51 -4.22 -15.84
N TRP A 628 -15.18 -3.95 -16.96
CA TRP A 628 -15.61 -2.61 -17.35
C TRP A 628 -16.64 -2.02 -16.38
N LEU A 629 -17.32 -2.86 -15.58
CA LEU A 629 -18.25 -2.47 -14.53
C LEU A 629 -17.60 -1.80 -13.32
N GLY A 630 -16.33 -2.12 -13.03
CA GLY A 630 -15.56 -1.52 -11.94
C GLY A 630 -15.03 -0.11 -12.28
N ARG A 631 -15.11 0.31 -13.54
CA ARG A 631 -14.42 1.50 -14.07
C ARG A 631 -15.37 2.69 -14.26
N MET A 632 -14.83 3.88 -14.04
CA MET A 632 -15.46 5.16 -14.34
C MET A 632 -14.59 5.96 -15.31
N TYR A 633 -15.17 6.37 -16.43
CA TYR A 633 -14.50 7.11 -17.49
C TYR A 633 -14.73 8.61 -17.32
N ILE A 634 -13.67 9.40 -17.43
CA ILE A 634 -13.68 10.86 -17.28
C ILE A 634 -13.55 11.49 -18.67
N GLY A 635 -14.57 12.26 -19.08
CA GLY A 635 -14.53 13.02 -20.33
C GLY A 635 -13.73 14.31 -20.20
N GLU A 636 -13.33 14.89 -21.34
CA GLU A 636 -12.54 16.14 -21.40
C GLU A 636 -13.20 17.33 -20.66
N ARG A 637 -14.53 17.39 -20.67
CA ARG A 637 -15.30 18.42 -19.97
C ARG A 637 -15.50 18.14 -18.48
N GLY A 638 -15.08 16.99 -17.96
CA GLY A 638 -15.28 16.58 -16.56
C GLY A 638 -16.56 15.82 -16.29
N VAL A 639 -17.27 15.38 -17.32
CA VAL A 639 -18.41 14.46 -17.18
C VAL A 639 -17.88 13.06 -16.86
N ALA A 640 -18.39 12.44 -15.81
CA ALA A 640 -18.04 11.07 -15.43
C ALA A 640 -19.06 10.06 -15.96
N ARG A 641 -18.58 8.95 -16.50
CA ARG A 641 -19.40 7.88 -17.09
C ARG A 641 -19.12 6.55 -16.40
N ALA A 642 -20.14 5.95 -15.79
CA ALA A 642 -20.05 4.64 -15.14
C ALA A 642 -21.41 3.93 -15.12
N HIS A 643 -21.42 2.64 -14.78
CA HIS A 643 -22.64 1.85 -14.60
C HIS A 643 -22.97 1.69 -13.12
N PHE A 644 -24.24 1.84 -12.77
CA PHE A 644 -24.72 1.73 -11.40
C PHE A 644 -26.02 0.94 -11.34
N TYR A 645 -26.22 0.27 -10.21
CA TYR A 645 -27.54 -0.24 -9.85
C TYR A 645 -28.42 0.93 -9.45
N VAL A 646 -29.62 1.03 -10.03
CA VAL A 646 -30.46 2.22 -9.90
C VAL A 646 -31.81 1.88 -9.29
N ARG A 647 -32.29 2.71 -8.36
CA ARG A 647 -33.69 2.72 -7.93
C ARG A 647 -34.20 4.13 -7.67
N THR A 648 -35.51 4.31 -7.66
CA THR A 648 -36.17 5.56 -7.24
C THR A 648 -36.09 5.76 -5.72
N VAL A 649 -36.17 7.02 -5.29
CA VAL A 649 -36.24 7.37 -3.86
C VAL A 649 -37.67 7.20 -3.34
N THR A 650 -37.85 6.38 -2.31
CA THR A 650 -39.15 6.12 -1.67
C THR A 650 -39.44 7.16 -0.58
N PRO A 651 -40.69 7.26 -0.09
CA PRO A 651 -41.00 8.11 1.07
C PRO A 651 -40.17 7.75 2.32
N ASP A 652 -39.91 6.46 2.57
CA ASP A 652 -39.12 5.98 3.72
C ASP A 652 -37.64 6.38 3.66
N ASP A 653 -37.12 6.64 2.44
CA ASP A 653 -35.75 7.12 2.25
C ASP A 653 -35.55 8.54 2.78
N LYS A 654 -36.61 9.38 2.86
CA LYS A 654 -36.49 10.78 3.29
C LYS A 654 -35.90 10.91 4.69
N ASP A 655 -36.30 10.01 5.56
CA ASP A 655 -35.90 10.02 6.97
C ASP A 655 -34.67 9.14 7.24
N SER A 656 -34.28 8.29 6.28
CA SER A 656 -33.19 7.31 6.47
C SER A 656 -31.92 7.60 5.67
N LEU A 657 -31.98 8.42 4.61
CA LEU A 657 -30.79 8.81 3.84
C LEU A 657 -29.95 9.85 4.59
N CYS A 658 -28.76 9.43 4.98
CA CYS A 658 -27.77 10.28 5.64
C CYS A 658 -26.63 10.62 4.68
N PRO A 659 -26.10 11.86 4.69
CA PRO A 659 -24.90 12.20 3.93
C PRO A 659 -23.71 11.29 4.28
N LEU A 660 -22.94 10.90 3.27
CA LEU A 660 -21.76 10.05 3.43
C LEU A 660 -20.59 10.88 3.95
N GLY A 661 -20.18 10.67 5.21
CA GLY A 661 -18.95 11.21 5.80
C GLY A 661 -18.86 12.74 5.96
N SER A 662 -19.74 13.52 5.32
CA SER A 662 -19.73 14.98 5.32
C SER A 662 -20.38 15.56 6.57
N GLN A 663 -19.70 16.51 7.21
CA GLN A 663 -20.30 17.40 8.22
C GLN A 663 -20.59 18.79 7.65
N HIS A 664 -20.34 19.02 6.36
CA HIS A 664 -20.46 20.36 5.78
C HIS A 664 -21.95 20.73 5.56
N PRO A 665 -22.46 21.86 6.12
CA PRO A 665 -23.88 22.21 6.06
C PRO A 665 -24.44 22.32 4.64
N MET A 666 -23.62 22.74 3.67
CA MET A 666 -24.05 22.85 2.27
C MET A 666 -24.43 21.49 1.66
N ILE A 667 -23.66 20.43 1.93
CA ILE A 667 -23.96 19.08 1.40
C ILE A 667 -25.28 18.57 1.99
N TYR A 668 -25.44 18.72 3.30
CA TYR A 668 -26.68 18.38 3.99
C TYR A 668 -27.87 19.15 3.40
N ALA A 669 -27.77 20.47 3.26
CA ALA A 669 -28.82 21.30 2.70
C ALA A 669 -29.17 20.92 1.26
N LYS A 670 -28.17 20.60 0.43
CA LYS A 670 -28.35 20.18 -0.96
C LYS A 670 -29.10 18.84 -1.05
N ILE A 671 -28.74 17.87 -0.21
CA ILE A 671 -29.43 16.58 -0.11
C ILE A 671 -30.87 16.77 0.38
N GLN A 672 -31.07 17.47 1.50
CA GLN A 672 -32.40 17.71 2.06
C GLN A 672 -33.32 18.47 1.09
N ASN A 673 -32.78 19.43 0.35
CA ASN A 673 -33.55 20.13 -0.66
C ASN A 673 -33.97 19.22 -1.82
N ALA A 674 -33.10 18.31 -2.28
CA ALA A 674 -33.45 17.33 -3.30
C ALA A 674 -34.53 16.34 -2.81
N LEU A 675 -34.48 15.93 -1.54
CA LEU A 675 -35.46 15.01 -0.95
C LEU A 675 -36.86 15.60 -0.78
N LYS A 676 -37.03 16.93 -0.83
CA LYS A 676 -38.35 17.56 -0.93
C LYS A 676 -39.08 17.12 -2.19
N ASP A 677 -38.34 16.99 -3.30
CA ASP A 677 -38.80 16.53 -4.60
C ASP A 677 -38.32 15.09 -4.89
N HIS A 678 -38.38 14.21 -3.89
CA HIS A 678 -37.83 12.84 -3.96
C HIS A 678 -38.33 12.02 -5.16
N GLU A 679 -39.56 12.27 -5.63
CA GLU A 679 -40.11 11.60 -6.82
C GLU A 679 -39.25 11.81 -8.06
N ASN A 680 -38.44 12.87 -8.09
CA ASN A 680 -37.51 13.20 -9.18
C ASN A 680 -36.06 12.79 -8.86
N CYS A 681 -35.82 11.95 -7.86
CA CYS A 681 -34.48 11.55 -7.45
C CYS A 681 -34.26 10.04 -7.62
N LEU A 682 -33.01 9.68 -7.88
CA LEU A 682 -32.55 8.31 -7.99
C LEU A 682 -31.41 8.04 -7.00
N ILE A 683 -31.33 6.79 -6.57
CA ILE A 683 -30.22 6.26 -5.81
C ILE A 683 -29.39 5.37 -6.73
N LEU A 684 -28.10 5.67 -6.85
CA LEU A 684 -27.14 4.89 -7.63
C LEU A 684 -26.22 4.13 -6.67
N ARG A 685 -26.12 2.80 -6.83
CA ARG A 685 -25.25 1.94 -6.03
C ARG A 685 -24.16 1.32 -6.90
N ALA A 686 -22.96 1.20 -6.34
CA ALA A 686 -21.88 0.44 -6.98
C ALA A 686 -21.95 -1.05 -6.66
N ALA A 687 -22.55 -1.44 -5.52
CA ALA A 687 -22.67 -2.81 -5.08
C ALA A 687 -24.04 -3.40 -5.42
N ASP A 688 -24.06 -4.70 -5.74
CA ASP A 688 -25.29 -5.50 -5.80
C ASP A 688 -25.90 -5.70 -4.40
N ASP A 689 -27.09 -6.30 -4.35
CA ASP A 689 -28.04 -6.35 -3.24
C ASP A 689 -27.54 -6.99 -1.92
N HIS A 690 -26.35 -7.57 -1.92
CA HIS A 690 -25.82 -8.33 -0.78
C HIS A 690 -25.42 -7.45 0.41
N ILE A 691 -25.24 -6.14 0.21
CA ILE A 691 -24.90 -5.20 1.29
C ILE A 691 -26.15 -4.46 1.75
N LYS A 692 -26.54 -4.66 3.02
CA LYS A 692 -27.73 -4.02 3.61
C LYS A 692 -27.62 -2.49 3.72
N VAL A 693 -26.44 -1.94 3.96
CA VAL A 693 -26.21 -0.49 4.02
C VAL A 693 -24.95 -0.18 3.22
N ALA A 694 -25.08 0.56 2.13
CA ALA A 694 -23.96 0.80 1.22
C ALA A 694 -23.81 2.30 0.88
N PRO A 695 -22.56 2.77 0.68
CA PRO A 695 -22.30 4.03 0.00
C PRO A 695 -23.05 4.08 -1.34
N SER A 696 -23.82 5.13 -1.54
CA SER A 696 -24.67 5.33 -2.71
C SER A 696 -24.60 6.79 -3.15
N LEU A 697 -25.04 7.09 -4.37
CA LEU A 697 -25.18 8.45 -4.86
C LEU A 697 -26.65 8.83 -4.91
N LEU A 698 -26.99 10.00 -4.39
CA LEU A 698 -28.25 10.66 -4.69
C LEU A 698 -28.05 11.53 -5.94
N VAL A 699 -28.88 11.32 -6.95
CA VAL A 699 -28.82 12.06 -8.21
C VAL A 699 -30.20 12.49 -8.66
N MET A 700 -30.26 13.50 -9.52
CA MET A 700 -31.46 13.92 -10.20
C MET A 700 -31.28 13.72 -11.71
N PRO A 701 -32.10 12.88 -12.38
CA PRO A 701 -32.02 12.70 -13.81
C PRO A 701 -32.46 13.98 -14.53
N VAL A 702 -31.70 14.38 -15.54
CA VAL A 702 -31.95 15.60 -16.35
C VAL A 702 -32.20 15.28 -17.83
N GLY A 703 -31.82 14.08 -18.30
CA GLY A 703 -32.03 13.63 -19.67
C GLY A 703 -31.43 12.25 -19.94
N HIS A 704 -31.38 11.83 -21.20
CA HIS A 704 -30.73 10.59 -21.63
C HIS A 704 -29.95 10.79 -22.93
N LYS A 705 -28.93 9.95 -23.15
CA LYS A 705 -28.11 9.91 -24.37
C LYS A 705 -27.85 8.46 -24.79
N GLU A 706 -27.94 8.19 -26.08
CA GLU A 706 -27.53 6.92 -26.67
C GLU A 706 -26.07 6.96 -27.10
N TYR A 707 -25.30 5.94 -26.72
CA TYR A 707 -23.93 5.75 -27.20
C TYR A 707 -23.86 4.48 -28.02
N LYS A 708 -23.25 4.60 -29.22
CA LYS A 708 -22.88 3.47 -30.07
C LYS A 708 -21.47 3.05 -29.71
N THR A 709 -21.28 1.80 -29.31
CA THR A 709 -19.95 1.20 -29.20
C THR A 709 -19.87 -0.05 -30.07
N PRO A 710 -18.77 -0.24 -30.82
CA PRO A 710 -18.50 -1.53 -31.45
C PRO A 710 -18.35 -2.58 -30.34
N SER A 711 -19.07 -3.70 -30.43
CA SER A 711 -18.82 -4.86 -29.57
C SER A 711 -17.40 -5.36 -29.83
N ALA A 712 -16.52 -5.22 -28.83
CA ALA A 712 -15.32 -6.03 -28.75
C ALA A 712 -15.68 -7.29 -27.94
N SER A 713 -16.42 -8.23 -28.55
CA SER A 713 -16.50 -9.56 -27.99
C SER A 713 -15.10 -10.18 -28.10
N LEU A 714 -14.51 -10.52 -26.96
CA LEU A 714 -13.16 -11.13 -26.90
C LEU A 714 -13.14 -12.55 -27.51
N ASP A 715 -14.31 -13.15 -27.75
CA ASP A 715 -14.43 -14.58 -28.10
C ASP A 715 -14.81 -14.86 -29.57
N GLU A 716 -15.38 -13.90 -30.32
CA GLU A 716 -15.72 -14.10 -31.74
C GLU A 716 -15.46 -12.84 -32.60
N PRO A 717 -14.30 -12.74 -33.30
CA PRO A 717 -13.87 -11.55 -34.05
C PRO A 717 -14.74 -11.14 -35.26
N TRP A 718 -15.70 -11.96 -35.67
CA TRP A 718 -16.50 -11.78 -36.90
C TRP A 718 -17.94 -11.32 -36.65
N LYS A 719 -18.41 -11.26 -35.39
CA LYS A 719 -19.72 -10.70 -35.02
C LYS A 719 -19.55 -9.28 -34.49
N GLN A 720 -19.51 -8.29 -35.38
CA GLN A 720 -19.60 -6.89 -35.01
C GLN A 720 -21.06 -6.49 -34.75
N ASP A 721 -21.64 -6.97 -33.64
CA ASP A 721 -22.92 -6.44 -33.19
C ASP A 721 -22.70 -5.05 -32.55
N ILE A 722 -23.44 -4.04 -33.00
CA ILE A 722 -23.42 -2.70 -32.39
C ILE A 722 -24.28 -2.77 -31.13
N ILE A 723 -23.64 -2.79 -29.95
CA ILE A 723 -24.36 -2.69 -28.67
C ILE A 723 -24.64 -1.20 -28.42
N TYR A 724 -25.93 -0.87 -28.26
CA TYR A 724 -26.35 0.45 -27.81
C TYR A 724 -26.32 0.49 -26.29
N HIS A 725 -25.49 1.35 -25.72
CA HIS A 725 -25.56 1.64 -24.28
C HIS A 725 -26.37 2.92 -24.07
N TYR A 726 -27.47 2.79 -23.35
CA TYR A 726 -28.28 3.93 -22.91
C TYR A 726 -27.70 4.52 -21.64
N TYR A 727 -27.44 5.82 -21.66
CA TYR A 727 -26.93 6.54 -20.51
C TYR A 727 -27.92 7.60 -20.02
N ILE A 728 -28.19 7.61 -18.73
CA ILE A 728 -28.98 8.64 -18.07
C ILE A 728 -28.06 9.80 -17.70
N SER A 729 -28.39 11.00 -18.17
CA SER A 729 -27.72 12.23 -17.75
C SER A 729 -28.24 12.64 -16.39
N CYS A 730 -27.33 12.77 -15.42
CA CYS A 730 -27.63 12.91 -14.01
C CYS A 730 -26.90 14.13 -13.42
N LYS A 731 -27.67 14.96 -12.72
CA LYS A 731 -27.15 15.97 -11.83
C LYS A 731 -26.76 15.32 -10.51
N TYR A 732 -25.48 15.42 -10.14
CA TYR A 732 -24.97 14.91 -8.87
C TYR A 732 -25.49 15.76 -7.71
N ILE A 733 -26.18 15.15 -6.75
CA ILE A 733 -26.63 15.82 -5.52
C ILE A 733 -25.59 15.63 -4.42
N GLY A 734 -25.24 14.38 -4.10
CA GLY A 734 -24.28 14.05 -3.05
C GLY A 734 -24.16 12.54 -2.86
N SER A 735 -23.14 12.11 -2.11
CA SER A 735 -23.03 10.73 -1.64
C SER A 735 -23.81 10.54 -0.33
N VAL A 736 -24.52 9.42 -0.21
CA VAL A 736 -25.39 9.07 0.92
C VAL A 736 -25.18 7.61 1.35
N TYR A 737 -25.55 7.29 2.58
CA TYR A 737 -25.80 5.89 2.97
C TYR A 737 -27.22 5.52 2.58
N SER A 738 -27.39 4.43 1.82
CA SER A 738 -28.71 3.88 1.50
C SER A 738 -28.83 2.43 1.97
N ILE A 739 -30.05 2.04 2.32
CA ILE A 739 -30.37 0.65 2.65
C ILE A 739 -30.66 -0.10 1.34
N GLY A 740 -30.01 -1.24 1.17
CA GLY A 740 -30.21 -2.14 0.05
C GLY A 740 -31.56 -2.85 0.16
N THR A 741 -32.37 -2.71 -0.88
CA THR A 741 -33.67 -3.38 -1.05
C THR A 741 -33.77 -3.84 -2.50
N GLU A 742 -34.15 -5.12 -2.66
CA GLU A 742 -34.44 -5.86 -3.91
C GLU A 742 -33.46 -5.72 -5.09
N LYS A 743 -33.64 -6.57 -6.11
CA LYS A 743 -32.79 -6.61 -7.30
C LYS A 743 -32.95 -5.36 -8.15
N GLN A 744 -31.88 -4.59 -8.25
CA GLN A 744 -31.87 -3.32 -8.97
C GLN A 744 -31.36 -3.49 -10.41
N PRO A 745 -31.92 -2.77 -11.40
CA PRO A 745 -31.37 -2.76 -12.75
C PRO A 745 -30.03 -2.03 -12.79
N LEU A 746 -29.11 -2.55 -13.59
CA LEU A 746 -27.82 -1.94 -13.86
C LEU A 746 -27.93 -1.00 -15.08
N VAL A 747 -27.63 0.29 -14.89
CA VAL A 747 -27.83 1.33 -15.91
C VAL A 747 -26.59 2.22 -16.04
N GLY A 748 -26.26 2.62 -17.27
CA GLY A 748 -25.23 3.61 -17.54
C GLY A 748 -25.66 5.02 -17.08
N CYS A 749 -24.80 5.72 -16.36
CA CYS A 749 -25.04 7.09 -15.88
C CYS A 749 -23.92 8.04 -16.34
N LEU A 750 -24.30 9.27 -16.69
CA LEU A 750 -23.41 10.41 -16.94
C LEU A 750 -23.58 11.46 -15.84
N LEU A 751 -22.54 11.67 -15.05
CA LEU A 751 -22.56 12.57 -13.91
C LEU A 751 -21.88 13.90 -14.27
N GLY A 752 -22.59 15.00 -14.06
CA GLY A 752 -22.14 16.35 -14.43
C GLY A 752 -22.47 16.76 -15.88
N ASP A 753 -23.45 16.11 -16.50
CA ASP A 753 -23.93 16.44 -17.86
C ASP A 753 -25.25 17.25 -17.80
N ASP A 754 -25.31 18.25 -16.92
CA ASP A 754 -26.48 19.09 -16.62
C ASP A 754 -26.36 20.55 -17.07
N GLU A 755 -25.32 20.90 -17.85
CA GLU A 755 -25.17 22.24 -18.44
C GLU A 755 -26.25 22.54 -19.49
N GLY A 756 -27.07 23.55 -19.23
CA GLY A 756 -28.03 24.11 -20.20
C GLY A 756 -29.39 23.41 -20.30
N GLN A 757 -29.65 22.37 -19.49
CA GLN A 757 -30.93 21.65 -19.52
C GLN A 757 -31.86 22.10 -18.37
N ASN A 758 -32.75 23.05 -18.65
CA ASN A 758 -33.93 23.36 -17.83
C ASN A 758 -35.10 22.39 -18.13
N GLY A 759 -34.80 21.11 -18.36
CA GLY A 759 -35.76 20.09 -18.80
C GLY A 759 -36.49 19.40 -17.64
N LYS A 760 -37.77 19.08 -17.82
CA LYS A 760 -38.62 18.44 -16.80
C LYS A 760 -38.09 17.02 -16.44
N PRO A 761 -37.83 16.71 -15.15
CA PRO A 761 -37.29 15.41 -14.71
C PRO A 761 -38.18 14.19 -15.02
N LYS A 762 -39.50 14.42 -15.21
CA LYS A 762 -40.51 13.34 -15.31
C LYS A 762 -40.32 12.36 -16.46
N SER A 763 -39.89 12.81 -17.65
CA SER A 763 -39.75 11.90 -18.81
C SER A 763 -38.61 10.89 -18.69
N THR A 764 -37.68 11.10 -17.74
CA THR A 764 -36.48 10.26 -17.58
C THR A 764 -36.71 9.10 -16.60
N ILE A 765 -37.67 9.23 -15.68
CA ILE A 765 -38.12 8.12 -14.81
C ILE A 765 -38.95 7.13 -15.63
N ASP A 766 -39.79 7.63 -16.53
CA ASP A 766 -40.48 6.78 -17.52
C ASP A 766 -39.49 6.01 -18.42
N ALA A 767 -38.32 6.60 -18.70
CA ALA A 767 -37.25 5.93 -19.44
C ALA A 767 -36.53 4.83 -18.62
N ILE A 768 -36.44 4.97 -17.29
CA ILE A 768 -35.95 3.89 -16.40
C ILE A 768 -36.93 2.72 -16.39
N TYR A 769 -38.24 3.00 -16.31
CA TYR A 769 -39.28 1.97 -16.46
C TYR A 769 -39.28 1.32 -17.85
N ALA A 770 -38.89 2.06 -18.89
CA ALA A 770 -38.70 1.50 -20.23
C ALA A 770 -37.44 0.61 -20.32
N LEU A 771 -36.36 0.94 -19.61
CA LEU A 771 -35.13 0.14 -19.52
C LEU A 771 -35.32 -1.12 -18.66
N GLU A 772 -36.12 -1.08 -17.59
CA GLU A 772 -36.55 -2.28 -16.85
C GLU A 772 -37.26 -3.29 -17.77
N LYS A 773 -38.05 -2.82 -18.74
CA LYS A 773 -38.68 -3.69 -19.75
C LYS A 773 -37.70 -4.24 -20.80
N ALA A 774 -36.59 -3.56 -21.05
CA ALA A 774 -35.57 -4.00 -22.01
C ALA A 774 -34.56 -5.00 -21.40
N SER A 775 -34.36 -4.93 -20.08
CA SER A 775 -33.44 -5.80 -19.30
C SER A 775 -33.88 -7.28 -19.22
N TYR A 776 -34.95 -7.67 -19.91
CA TYR A 776 -35.47 -9.04 -20.01
C TYR A 776 -34.97 -9.80 -21.26
N PHE A 777 -33.98 -9.27 -22.00
CA PHE A 777 -33.36 -9.90 -23.17
C PHE A 777 -31.86 -10.06 -23.05
#